data_AF-A0A3G2LAG9-F1
#
_entry.id   AF-A0A3G2LAG9-F1
#
_cell.length_a   1.000
_cell.length_b   1.000
_cell.length_c   1.000
_cell.angle_alpha   90.00
_cell.angle_beta   90.00
_cell.angle_gamma   90.00
#
_symmetry.space_group_name_H-M   'P 1'
#
loop_
_entity.id
_entity.type
_entity.pdbx_description
1 polymer ?
#
loop_
_entity_poly.entity_id
_entity_poly.type
_entity_poly.pdbx_seq_one_letter_code
_entity_poly.pdbx_strand_id
1 'polypeptide(L)'
;MNQNYIKPDSWSIIEEGFDKDLVKSSESIFSLGNGAMGQRANFEETYTGETFQGSYIAGVYYPDKTRVGWWKNGYPEYFAKVLNAPNWIGVGIKVNGEVFDLNTCKNVSDFKRELNMKEGLYKRSFKAVLPNDAHIKVDVLRFLSLNIDEVGAIEYTVTALGTDLEIEMEPYIDSGITNEDSNWDDKFWETTSVKSENHQAFIEAHTMKTNFKTCTFMQASFFVDGETVELEPSIDKGELRVGHSYSQVLKEGQTIALHKFGGYIVDRNHPGKDLVKVAQETLSKASELGFDELLKKQKQSWADIWEMSDIAIEGDVKAQQGIRFNIFQLNQTYLGRDSRLNIGPKGFTGEKYGGSTYWDTEAYCIPFYMATKNQKVARNLLKYRYNHLEKAIENAQKLGFSNGAALYPMVTMNGEECHNEWEITFEEIHRNGAIAFAIYNYYRFTGDYSYIPEMGLEVLIGIARFWYQRANFSKQKNKYVILGVTGPNEYENNVNNNWYTNYLAQWCIDFAVAQLEKVQDSFKDDYKRVVGKTQLTDGEVSQWKKVAKNMYFPYSEENGVFLQQDGFLDKQLITVSELPSAQRPINQKWSWDRILRSPYIKQADVLQGFYFFEDHFSVEELQKHFDFYEPFTVHESSLSPCVHSIQAAKLDRMEQAYKFYLRTSRLDLDDYNKEVEEGLHITSMAGTWMSIVEGFGGMRVKNDQLSFEPKIPEQWSSYSFKVNFRNNIIKVSVRKQGAEFELRGNDTLTILYNDAEIDLRPGVPTKAS
;
A
#
# COMPACT_ATOMS: atom_id res chain seq x y z
N MET A 1 18.25 -7.53 17.14
CA MET A 1 17.57 -6.47 17.91
C MET A 1 16.92 -5.55 16.90
N ASN A 2 15.74 -5.03 17.21
CA ASN A 2 15.01 -4.07 16.36
C ASN A 2 15.78 -2.74 16.29
N GLN A 3 15.65 -2.03 15.17
CA GLN A 3 16.23 -0.70 15.04
C GLN A 3 15.42 0.29 15.88
N ASN A 4 16.06 1.13 16.70
CA ASN A 4 15.38 2.09 17.59
C ASN A 4 16.07 3.45 17.54
N TYR A 5 16.21 4.00 16.34
CA TYR A 5 16.84 5.31 16.08
C TYR A 5 15.82 6.42 15.77
N ILE A 6 14.57 6.06 15.47
CA ILE A 6 13.47 7.01 15.27
C ILE A 6 13.01 7.58 16.62
N LYS A 7 13.06 8.90 16.77
CA LYS A 7 12.54 9.57 17.95
C LYS A 7 11.00 9.57 17.96
N PRO A 8 10.35 9.20 19.08
CA PRO A 8 8.90 9.30 19.19
C PRO A 8 8.42 10.75 19.14
N ASP A 9 7.55 11.04 18.17
CA ASP A 9 6.84 12.31 18.03
C ASP A 9 5.44 12.03 17.46
N SER A 10 4.45 12.85 17.84
CA SER A 10 3.05 12.60 17.47
C SER A 10 2.73 12.87 16.00
N TRP A 11 3.52 13.69 15.30
CA TRP A 11 3.25 14.15 13.95
C TRP A 11 4.45 14.07 13.00
N SER A 12 5.62 13.73 13.53
CA SER A 12 6.84 13.60 12.75
C SER A 12 7.53 12.26 12.96
N ILE A 13 8.19 11.79 11.90
CA ILE A 13 9.28 10.81 12.02
C ILE A 13 10.57 11.61 12.06
N ILE A 14 11.38 11.39 13.10
CA ILE A 14 12.59 12.18 13.35
C ILE A 14 13.78 11.23 13.51
N GLU A 15 14.80 11.42 12.69
CA GLU A 15 16.13 10.83 12.81
C GLU A 15 17.12 11.94 13.20
N GLU A 16 17.95 11.69 14.19
CA GLU A 16 19.02 12.60 14.61
C GLU A 16 20.37 11.89 14.62
N GLY A 17 21.41 12.61 14.19
CA GLY A 17 22.71 12.01 13.90
C GLY A 17 22.74 11.38 12.50
N PHE A 18 23.91 11.41 11.87
CA PHE A 18 24.11 10.79 10.56
C PHE A 18 24.83 9.45 10.74
N ASP A 19 24.15 8.38 10.37
CA ASP A 19 24.71 7.02 10.31
C ASP A 19 24.61 6.50 8.88
N LYS A 20 25.74 6.12 8.31
CA LYS A 20 25.85 5.65 6.92
C LYS A 20 25.16 4.31 6.72
N ASP A 21 25.16 3.46 7.75
CA ASP A 21 24.60 2.11 7.69
C ASP A 21 23.05 2.15 7.69
N LEU A 22 22.45 3.27 8.08
CA LEU A 22 21.00 3.46 8.13
C LEU A 22 20.43 4.12 6.87
N VAL A 23 21.25 4.57 5.91
CA VAL A 23 20.79 5.39 4.78
C VAL A 23 19.70 4.72 3.96
N LYS A 24 19.85 3.45 3.54
CA LYS A 24 18.82 2.74 2.77
C LYS A 24 17.51 2.54 3.54
N SER A 25 17.60 2.33 4.85
CA SER A 25 16.42 2.19 5.72
C SER A 25 15.69 3.53 5.86
N SER A 26 16.44 4.60 6.10
CA SER A 26 15.90 5.97 6.19
C SER A 26 15.35 6.48 4.85
N GLU A 27 15.91 6.05 3.72
CA GLU A 27 15.35 6.31 2.40
C GLU A 27 13.93 5.75 2.25
N SER A 28 13.68 4.53 2.73
CA SER A 28 12.34 3.94 2.74
C SER A 28 11.40 4.70 3.68
N ILE A 29 11.80 4.86 4.96
CA ILE A 29 10.95 5.44 6.02
C ILE A 29 10.50 6.87 5.68
N PHE A 30 11.39 7.67 5.10
CA PHE A 30 11.11 9.07 4.80
C PHE A 30 10.58 9.29 3.36
N SER A 31 10.21 8.22 2.65
CA SER A 31 9.69 8.30 1.28
C SER A 31 8.47 9.21 1.17
N LEU A 32 8.36 9.88 0.02
CA LEU A 32 7.24 10.73 -0.34
C LEU A 32 6.43 10.15 -1.51
N GLY A 33 5.13 10.48 -1.58
CA GLY A 33 4.22 10.09 -2.65
C GLY A 33 3.01 11.02 -2.72
N ASN A 34 2.41 11.15 -3.91
CA ASN A 34 1.18 11.91 -4.13
C ASN A 34 0.12 11.11 -4.92
N GLY A 35 0.25 9.79 -4.99
CA GLY A 35 -0.60 8.90 -5.77
C GLY A 35 -0.34 8.87 -7.28
N ALA A 36 0.38 9.84 -7.84
CA ALA A 36 0.79 9.89 -9.25
C ALA A 36 2.27 9.52 -9.45
N MET A 37 3.11 9.87 -8.47
CA MET A 37 4.50 9.46 -8.38
C MET A 37 4.93 9.31 -6.92
N GLY A 38 6.08 8.69 -6.70
CA GLY A 38 6.76 8.71 -5.42
C GLY A 38 8.27 8.71 -5.53
N GLN A 39 8.91 9.02 -4.41
CA GLN A 39 10.33 9.32 -4.29
C GLN A 39 10.81 8.78 -2.95
N ARG A 40 11.74 7.81 -2.98
CA ARG A 40 12.50 7.42 -1.80
C ARG A 40 13.26 8.63 -1.26
N ALA A 41 13.56 8.65 0.03
CA ALA A 41 14.26 9.77 0.65
C ALA A 41 15.76 9.84 0.36
N ASN A 42 16.13 9.55 -0.91
CA ASN A 42 17.46 9.78 -1.45
C ASN A 42 17.82 11.26 -1.31
N PHE A 43 19.11 11.50 -1.09
CA PHE A 43 19.68 12.84 -1.04
C PHE A 43 19.65 13.48 -2.42
N GLU A 44 19.39 14.77 -2.45
CA GLU A 44 19.38 15.57 -3.67
C GLU A 44 20.81 15.74 -4.22
N GLU A 45 21.77 15.95 -3.32
CA GLU A 45 23.19 16.03 -3.64
C GLU A 45 23.85 14.67 -3.86
N THR A 46 25.11 14.71 -4.30
CA THR A 46 25.95 13.53 -4.43
C THR A 46 26.07 12.77 -3.11
N TYR A 47 25.84 11.46 -3.18
CA TYR A 47 26.13 10.55 -2.08
C TYR A 47 26.80 9.29 -2.62
N THR A 48 28.08 9.08 -2.26
CA THR A 48 28.85 7.93 -2.76
C THR A 48 28.79 6.70 -1.85
N GLY A 49 28.08 6.78 -0.73
CA GLY A 49 27.84 5.64 0.16
C GLY A 49 26.78 4.68 -0.39
N GLU A 50 26.46 3.64 0.37
CA GLU A 50 25.38 2.73 -0.03
C GLU A 50 24.01 3.43 0.02
N THR A 51 23.31 3.44 -1.09
CA THR A 51 22.01 4.08 -1.30
C THR A 51 21.19 3.23 -2.26
N PHE A 52 19.86 3.27 -2.12
CA PHE A 52 18.95 2.67 -3.08
C PHE A 52 18.14 3.79 -3.74
N GLN A 53 18.60 4.25 -4.90
CA GLN A 53 17.93 5.29 -5.68
C GLN A 53 16.58 4.80 -6.19
N GLY A 54 15.48 5.47 -5.84
CA GLY A 54 14.15 5.08 -6.30
C GLY A 54 13.19 6.25 -6.49
N SER A 55 12.80 6.47 -7.74
CA SER A 55 11.69 7.33 -8.14
C SER A 55 10.70 6.48 -8.91
N TYR A 56 9.40 6.64 -8.70
CA TYR A 56 8.39 5.74 -9.30
C TYR A 56 7.25 6.54 -9.90
N ILE A 57 6.80 6.15 -11.09
CA ILE A 57 5.64 6.76 -11.74
C ILE A 57 4.47 5.77 -11.72
N ALA A 58 3.33 6.21 -11.21
CA ALA A 58 2.18 5.34 -11.05
C ALA A 58 1.70 4.77 -12.40
N GLY A 59 1.56 3.44 -12.46
CA GLY A 59 1.07 2.73 -13.64
C GLY A 59 2.07 2.66 -14.81
N VAL A 60 3.31 3.11 -14.66
CA VAL A 60 4.39 2.87 -15.62
C VAL A 60 5.17 1.64 -15.17
N TYR A 61 5.13 0.59 -15.98
CA TYR A 61 5.72 -0.71 -15.62
C TYR A 61 6.44 -1.34 -16.82
N TYR A 62 7.25 -2.35 -16.54
CA TYR A 62 7.97 -3.15 -17.51
C TYR A 62 7.67 -4.65 -17.34
N PRO A 63 7.40 -5.38 -18.44
CA PRO A 63 7.26 -6.83 -18.45
C PRO A 63 8.64 -7.48 -18.47
N ASP A 64 9.20 -7.71 -17.29
CA ASP A 64 10.49 -8.38 -17.17
C ASP A 64 10.34 -9.89 -17.42
N LYS A 65 11.20 -10.46 -18.26
CA LYS A 65 11.00 -11.84 -18.72
C LYS A 65 11.04 -12.81 -17.54
N THR A 66 10.06 -13.69 -17.45
CA THR A 66 9.95 -14.66 -16.35
C THR A 66 11.23 -15.48 -16.23
N ARG A 67 11.79 -15.50 -15.02
CA ARG A 67 12.95 -16.29 -14.65
C ARG A 67 12.51 -17.37 -13.66
N VAL A 68 12.65 -18.64 -14.05
CA VAL A 68 12.31 -19.80 -13.23
C VAL A 68 13.36 -20.88 -13.43
N GLY A 69 13.57 -21.72 -12.42
CA GLY A 69 14.43 -22.89 -12.56
C GLY A 69 13.84 -23.93 -13.54
N TRP A 70 12.53 -24.16 -13.46
CA TRP A 70 11.81 -25.13 -14.29
C TRP A 70 10.46 -24.58 -14.72
N TRP A 71 10.23 -24.51 -16.03
CA TRP A 71 8.97 -24.02 -16.58
C TRP A 71 7.80 -24.98 -16.29
N LYS A 72 6.63 -24.43 -15.99
CA LYS A 72 5.35 -25.14 -15.86
C LYS A 72 4.35 -24.55 -16.85
N ASN A 73 3.58 -25.41 -17.51
CA ASN A 73 2.51 -24.95 -18.40
C ASN A 73 1.52 -24.09 -17.61
N GLY A 74 1.22 -22.91 -18.12
CA GLY A 74 0.39 -21.91 -17.45
C GLY A 74 1.18 -20.77 -16.80
N TYR A 75 2.51 -20.88 -16.65
CA TYR A 75 3.30 -19.77 -16.13
C TYR A 75 3.20 -18.53 -17.01
N PRO A 76 3.23 -17.33 -16.41
CA PRO A 76 3.26 -16.09 -17.16
C PRO A 76 4.61 -15.91 -17.85
N GLU A 77 4.60 -15.24 -19.00
CA GLU A 77 5.80 -14.99 -19.80
C GLU A 77 6.68 -13.88 -19.23
N TYR A 78 6.11 -13.04 -18.35
CA TYR A 78 6.80 -11.95 -17.68
C TYR A 78 6.30 -11.74 -16.25
N PHE A 79 7.12 -11.07 -15.45
CA PHE A 79 6.76 -10.45 -14.18
C PHE A 79 6.73 -8.93 -14.38
N ALA A 80 5.58 -8.30 -14.19
CA ALA A 80 5.47 -6.85 -14.32
C ALA A 80 6.03 -6.12 -13.09
N LYS A 81 6.92 -5.15 -13.32
CA LYS A 81 7.53 -4.32 -12.26
C LYS A 81 7.36 -2.84 -12.57
N VAL A 82 6.92 -2.04 -11.60
CA VAL A 82 7.07 -0.57 -11.64
C VAL A 82 8.56 -0.26 -11.66
N LEU A 83 8.94 0.64 -12.57
CA LEU A 83 10.33 0.96 -12.80
C LEU A 83 10.83 2.04 -11.87
N ASN A 84 12.12 2.00 -11.58
CA ASN A 84 12.82 3.20 -11.16
C ASN A 84 12.75 4.17 -12.36
N ALA A 85 12.30 5.39 -12.14
CA ALA A 85 12.10 6.41 -13.15
C ALA A 85 13.31 7.33 -13.24
N PRO A 86 13.52 8.05 -14.36
CA PRO A 86 14.59 9.04 -14.46
C PRO A 86 14.61 9.99 -13.25
N ASN A 87 15.77 10.23 -12.68
CA ASN A 87 15.94 11.05 -11.50
C ASN A 87 15.56 12.52 -11.78
N TRP A 88 14.63 13.05 -10.99
CA TRP A 88 14.20 14.45 -11.05
C TRP A 88 14.73 15.30 -9.89
N ILE A 89 15.22 14.70 -8.80
CA ILE A 89 15.57 15.42 -7.56
C ILE A 89 16.98 16.01 -7.55
N GLY A 90 17.86 15.58 -8.46
CA GLY A 90 19.29 15.87 -8.41
C GLY A 90 19.66 17.36 -8.27
N VAL A 91 20.54 17.67 -7.31
CA VAL A 91 21.15 18.99 -7.08
C VAL A 91 22.63 18.78 -6.77
N GLY A 92 23.49 18.83 -7.79
CA GLY A 92 24.94 18.80 -7.60
C GLY A 92 25.41 20.04 -6.84
N ILE A 93 26.34 19.88 -5.89
CA ILE A 93 26.87 20.99 -5.10
C ILE A 93 28.39 20.89 -5.08
N LYS A 94 29.06 22.01 -5.36
CA LYS A 94 30.49 22.17 -5.09
C LYS A 94 30.72 23.38 -4.20
N VAL A 95 31.69 23.25 -3.30
CA VAL A 95 32.10 24.31 -2.37
C VAL A 95 33.60 24.54 -2.56
N ASN A 96 33.97 25.72 -3.07
CA ASN A 96 35.34 26.04 -3.49
C ASN A 96 35.92 24.96 -4.44
N GLY A 97 35.09 24.48 -5.38
CA GLY A 97 35.44 23.43 -6.35
C GLY A 97 35.41 21.98 -5.85
N GLU A 98 35.28 21.75 -4.54
CA GLU A 98 35.16 20.39 -3.96
C GLU A 98 33.70 19.92 -4.00
N VAL A 99 33.45 18.69 -4.48
CA VAL A 99 32.10 18.11 -4.50
C VAL A 99 31.60 17.87 -3.08
N PHE A 100 30.40 18.35 -2.78
CA PHE A 100 29.75 18.09 -1.50
C PHE A 100 29.12 16.69 -1.48
N ASP A 101 29.62 15.84 -0.59
CA ASP A 101 29.13 14.48 -0.37
C ASP A 101 29.21 14.13 1.13
N LEU A 102 28.06 13.84 1.75
CA LEU A 102 28.00 13.47 3.17
C LEU A 102 28.81 12.22 3.52
N ASN A 103 29.03 11.31 2.57
CA ASN A 103 29.86 10.12 2.78
C ASN A 103 31.34 10.47 2.97
N THR A 104 31.85 11.51 2.32
CA THR A 104 33.28 11.87 2.34
C THR A 104 33.60 13.02 3.28
N CYS A 105 32.59 13.71 3.80
CA CYS A 105 32.76 14.78 4.78
C CYS A 105 33.59 14.33 5.99
N LYS A 106 34.51 15.20 6.44
CA LYS A 106 35.35 14.98 7.62
C LYS A 106 34.52 14.92 8.89
N ASN A 107 33.45 15.72 8.94
CA ASN A 107 32.52 15.76 10.07
C ASN A 107 31.13 16.18 9.61
N VAL A 108 30.10 15.56 10.19
CA VAL A 108 28.69 15.94 10.04
C VAL A 108 28.12 16.11 11.44
N SER A 109 27.59 17.28 11.73
CA SER A 109 27.04 17.63 13.05
C SER A 109 25.66 18.25 12.93
N ASP A 110 24.89 18.24 14.02
CA ASP A 110 23.52 18.73 14.07
C ASP A 110 22.61 18.12 12.99
N PHE A 111 22.90 16.88 12.56
CA PHE A 111 22.09 16.19 11.55
C PHE A 111 20.71 15.87 12.12
N LYS A 112 19.69 16.33 11.39
CA LYS A 112 18.29 16.01 11.65
C LYS A 112 17.58 15.75 10.32
N ARG A 113 16.86 14.63 10.24
CA ARG A 113 15.91 14.34 9.16
C ARG A 113 14.52 14.25 9.77
N GLU A 114 13.54 14.91 9.14
CA GLU A 114 12.16 14.96 9.61
C GLU A 114 11.19 14.68 8.46
N LEU A 115 10.34 13.68 8.61
CA LEU A 115 9.13 13.54 7.81
C LEU A 115 7.98 14.12 8.63
N ASN A 116 7.55 15.34 8.28
CA ASN A 116 6.42 15.99 8.91
C ASN A 116 5.13 15.46 8.26
N MET A 117 4.47 14.51 8.93
CA MET A 117 3.29 13.84 8.39
C MET A 117 2.07 14.76 8.38
N LYS A 118 2.00 15.72 9.31
CA LYS A 118 0.89 16.68 9.41
C LYS A 118 0.80 17.59 8.20
N GLU A 119 1.95 18.06 7.72
CA GLU A 119 2.07 18.98 6.60
C GLU A 119 2.49 18.28 5.29
N GLY A 120 2.92 17.02 5.37
CA GLY A 120 3.39 16.20 4.27
C GLY A 120 4.67 16.71 3.61
N LEU A 121 5.68 16.94 4.45
CA LEU A 121 6.96 17.53 4.07
C LEU A 121 8.12 16.64 4.53
N TYR A 122 9.11 16.49 3.68
CA TYR A 122 10.44 16.02 4.04
C TYR A 122 11.33 17.23 4.38
N LYS A 123 12.06 17.15 5.49
CA LYS A 123 13.05 18.14 5.89
C LYS A 123 14.35 17.46 6.27
N ARG A 124 15.48 18.07 5.93
CA ARG A 124 16.81 17.62 6.37
C ARG A 124 17.69 18.82 6.66
N SER A 125 18.37 18.82 7.80
CA SER A 125 19.28 19.91 8.19
C SER A 125 20.53 19.36 8.84
N PHE A 126 21.69 19.95 8.57
CA PHE A 126 22.96 19.58 9.18
C PHE A 126 24.03 20.66 8.97
N LYS A 127 25.15 20.52 9.67
CA LYS A 127 26.40 21.21 9.36
C LYS A 127 27.45 20.20 8.92
N ALA A 128 28.22 20.54 7.89
CA ALA A 128 29.24 19.67 7.34
C ALA A 128 30.60 20.37 7.24
N VAL A 129 31.66 19.60 7.48
CA VAL A 129 33.05 19.97 7.19
C VAL A 129 33.53 19.10 6.03
N LEU A 130 33.78 19.72 4.89
CA LEU A 130 34.17 19.04 3.67
C LEU A 130 35.66 18.63 3.68
N PRO A 131 36.12 17.76 2.77
CA PRO A 131 37.54 17.38 2.65
C PRO A 131 38.49 18.57 2.50
N ASN A 132 38.07 19.67 1.86
CA ASN A 132 38.83 20.91 1.70
C ASN A 132 38.72 21.87 2.89
N ASP A 133 38.19 21.43 4.04
CA ASP A 133 37.99 22.22 5.26
C ASP A 133 36.95 23.34 5.15
N ALA A 134 36.18 23.39 4.06
CA ALA A 134 35.03 24.30 3.97
C ALA A 134 33.92 23.88 4.94
N HIS A 135 33.33 24.86 5.63
CA HIS A 135 32.25 24.65 6.58
C HIS A 135 30.94 25.20 6.03
N ILE A 136 29.91 24.34 5.97
CA ILE A 136 28.59 24.74 5.48
C ILE A 136 27.49 24.30 6.45
N LYS A 137 26.39 25.05 6.45
CA LYS A 137 25.08 24.57 6.94
C LYS A 137 24.19 24.27 5.75
N VAL A 138 23.46 23.18 5.81
CA VAL A 138 22.47 22.81 4.80
C VAL A 138 21.10 22.69 5.47
N ASP A 139 20.08 23.23 4.81
CA ASP A 139 18.67 23.00 5.12
C ASP A 139 17.94 22.63 3.82
N VAL A 140 17.21 21.52 3.83
CA VAL A 140 16.45 20.99 2.69
C VAL A 140 14.99 20.86 3.09
N LEU A 141 14.08 21.30 2.23
CA LEU A 141 12.64 21.04 2.32
C LEU A 141 12.14 20.49 0.99
N ARG A 142 11.46 19.34 1.01
CA ARG A 142 10.92 18.69 -0.20
C ARG A 142 9.49 18.22 0.01
N PHE A 143 8.67 18.32 -1.02
CA PHE A 143 7.35 17.70 -1.06
C PHE A 143 6.93 17.35 -2.49
N LEU A 144 6.02 16.38 -2.61
CA LEU A 144 5.31 16.08 -3.85
C LEU A 144 3.92 16.72 -3.76
N SER A 145 3.56 17.54 -4.74
CA SER A 145 2.32 18.33 -4.70
C SER A 145 1.10 17.43 -4.78
N LEU A 146 0.15 17.63 -3.87
CA LEU A 146 -1.18 17.01 -3.95
C LEU A 146 -2.16 17.76 -4.89
N ASN A 147 -1.74 18.91 -5.43
CA ASN A 147 -2.58 19.82 -6.24
C ASN A 147 -2.18 19.84 -7.72
N ILE A 148 -0.93 19.52 -8.02
CA ILE A 148 -0.37 19.38 -9.36
C ILE A 148 0.36 18.04 -9.36
N ASP A 149 -0.33 16.99 -9.81
CA ASP A 149 0.08 15.59 -9.64
C ASP A 149 1.48 15.32 -10.21
N GLU A 150 1.88 16.08 -11.23
CA GLU A 150 3.14 15.94 -11.96
C GLU A 150 4.34 16.62 -11.30
N VAL A 151 4.15 17.43 -10.25
CA VAL A 151 5.19 18.33 -9.70
C VAL A 151 5.61 17.95 -8.28
N GLY A 152 6.91 17.79 -8.09
CA GLY A 152 7.62 17.91 -6.82
C GLY A 152 8.33 19.25 -6.71
N ALA A 153 8.53 19.69 -5.47
CA ALA A 153 9.20 20.95 -5.15
C ALA A 153 10.30 20.71 -4.11
N ILE A 154 11.46 21.33 -4.32
CA ILE A 154 12.63 21.26 -3.46
C ILE A 154 13.09 22.68 -3.18
N GLU A 155 13.27 23.00 -1.90
CA GLU A 155 14.08 24.13 -1.44
C GLU A 155 15.37 23.55 -0.86
N TYR A 156 16.52 23.94 -1.42
CA TYR A 156 17.84 23.52 -0.96
C TYR A 156 18.65 24.76 -0.59
N THR A 157 18.94 24.93 0.70
CA THR A 157 19.63 26.11 1.23
C THR A 157 21.03 25.73 1.73
N VAL A 158 22.05 26.49 1.31
CA VAL A 158 23.43 26.38 1.80
C VAL A 158 23.83 27.71 2.45
N THR A 159 24.33 27.64 3.68
CA THR A 159 24.91 28.80 4.40
C THR A 159 26.42 28.66 4.47
N ALA A 160 27.16 29.71 4.14
CA ALA A 160 28.61 29.76 4.33
C ALA A 160 28.96 29.99 5.81
N LEU A 161 29.84 29.16 6.39
CA LEU A 161 30.24 29.27 7.80
C LEU A 161 31.75 29.54 7.93
N GLY A 162 32.14 30.45 8.82
CA GLY A 162 33.52 30.71 9.21
C GLY A 162 34.39 31.47 8.19
N THR A 163 34.02 31.46 6.91
CA THR A 163 34.71 32.18 5.82
C THR A 163 33.77 32.39 4.65
N ASP A 164 34.18 33.25 3.71
CA ASP A 164 33.57 33.38 2.40
C ASP A 164 33.77 32.08 1.60
N LEU A 165 32.76 31.66 0.84
CA LEU A 165 32.76 30.43 0.05
C LEU A 165 32.20 30.69 -1.34
N GLU A 166 32.82 30.08 -2.36
CA GLU A 166 32.22 29.94 -3.69
C GLU A 166 31.36 28.68 -3.70
N ILE A 167 30.05 28.85 -3.92
CA ILE A 167 29.09 27.75 -4.02
C ILE A 167 28.67 27.61 -5.47
N GLU A 168 28.84 26.41 -6.03
CA GLU A 168 28.24 26.01 -7.30
C GLU A 168 27.06 25.07 -7.01
N MET A 169 25.88 25.43 -7.50
CA MET A 169 24.68 24.59 -7.46
C MET A 169 24.28 24.18 -8.87
N GLU A 170 24.10 22.89 -9.08
CA GLU A 170 23.74 22.29 -10.37
C GLU A 170 22.46 21.44 -10.20
N PRO A 171 21.25 22.03 -10.25
CA PRO A 171 20.05 21.25 -10.48
C PRO A 171 20.19 20.45 -11.78
N TYR A 172 19.89 19.15 -11.74
CA TYR A 172 19.94 18.27 -12.90
C TYR A 172 18.79 17.26 -12.95
N ILE A 173 18.56 16.71 -14.14
CA ILE A 173 17.71 15.53 -14.38
C ILE A 173 18.53 14.47 -15.10
N ASP A 174 18.26 13.19 -14.82
CA ASP A 174 19.09 12.08 -15.28
C ASP A 174 18.26 10.80 -15.56
N SER A 175 18.34 10.29 -16.79
CA SER A 175 17.70 9.02 -17.21
C SER A 175 18.66 7.83 -17.27
N GLY A 176 19.91 7.99 -16.83
CA GLY A 176 20.91 6.93 -16.68
C GLY A 176 20.71 6.00 -15.48
N ILE A 177 19.49 5.96 -14.93
CA ILE A 177 19.12 5.17 -13.77
C ILE A 177 19.08 3.66 -14.08
N THR A 178 19.24 2.85 -13.04
CA THR A 178 19.12 1.39 -13.07
C THR A 178 18.10 0.91 -12.04
N ASN A 179 17.67 -0.35 -12.17
CA ASN A 179 16.80 -1.04 -11.23
C ASN A 179 17.61 -2.10 -10.48
N GLU A 180 17.42 -2.23 -9.17
CA GLU A 180 18.09 -3.27 -8.37
C GLU A 180 17.49 -4.65 -8.61
N ASP A 181 16.16 -4.73 -8.83
CA ASP A 181 15.44 -5.99 -9.04
C ASP A 181 15.23 -6.29 -10.54
N SER A 182 16.31 -6.26 -11.34
CA SER A 182 16.27 -6.70 -12.75
C SER A 182 16.57 -8.19 -12.87
N ASN A 183 15.74 -8.96 -13.58
CA ASN A 183 15.97 -10.40 -13.74
C ASN A 183 17.21 -10.71 -14.58
N TRP A 184 17.59 -9.80 -15.49
CA TRP A 184 18.60 -9.99 -16.54
C TRP A 184 19.51 -8.77 -16.77
N ASP A 185 19.56 -7.82 -15.83
CA ASP A 185 20.30 -6.54 -15.96
C ASP A 185 19.93 -5.74 -17.23
N ASP A 186 18.69 -5.91 -17.70
CA ASP A 186 18.13 -5.22 -18.86
C ASP A 186 18.06 -3.70 -18.63
N LYS A 187 18.38 -2.90 -19.64
CA LYS A 187 18.02 -1.48 -19.66
C LYS A 187 16.52 -1.34 -19.86
N PHE A 188 15.82 -0.73 -18.92
CA PHE A 188 14.36 -0.57 -19.01
C PHE A 188 13.90 0.70 -19.75
N TRP A 189 14.76 1.71 -19.81
CA TRP A 189 14.46 3.00 -20.43
C TRP A 189 15.28 3.27 -21.68
N GLU A 190 14.64 3.80 -22.71
CA GLU A 190 15.29 4.43 -23.86
C GLU A 190 15.13 5.93 -23.76
N THR A 191 16.24 6.66 -23.73
CA THR A 191 16.22 8.13 -23.80
C THR A 191 16.19 8.54 -25.26
N THR A 192 15.16 9.31 -25.61
CA THR A 192 14.91 9.74 -27.00
C THR A 192 15.28 11.19 -27.23
N SER A 193 15.23 12.03 -26.19
CA SER A 193 15.62 13.42 -26.29
C SER A 193 16.09 13.97 -24.95
N VAL A 194 17.15 14.79 -25.01
CA VAL A 194 17.60 15.64 -23.90
C VAL A 194 17.59 17.07 -24.42
N LYS A 195 16.81 17.94 -23.78
CA LYS A 195 16.59 19.33 -24.17
C LYS A 195 16.87 20.26 -23.01
N SER A 196 17.38 21.44 -23.34
CA SER A 196 17.61 22.56 -22.43
C SER A 196 17.13 23.81 -23.12
N GLU A 197 16.32 24.61 -22.44
CA GLU A 197 15.79 25.87 -22.95
C GLU A 197 15.66 26.85 -21.78
N ASN A 198 16.39 27.96 -21.82
CA ASN A 198 16.49 28.91 -20.71
C ASN A 198 16.87 28.18 -19.39
N HIS A 199 16.11 28.41 -18.32
CA HIS A 199 16.26 27.74 -17.01
C HIS A 199 15.46 26.44 -16.89
N GLN A 200 15.00 25.88 -18.01
CA GLN A 200 14.24 24.62 -18.05
C GLN A 200 15.02 23.52 -18.75
N ALA A 201 14.82 22.29 -18.30
CA ALA A 201 15.39 21.11 -18.93
C ALA A 201 14.37 19.97 -18.99
N PHE A 202 14.48 19.17 -20.04
CA PHE A 202 13.55 18.08 -20.33
C PHE A 202 14.29 16.85 -20.83
N ILE A 203 13.94 15.69 -20.31
CA ILE A 203 14.34 14.39 -20.83
C ILE A 203 13.09 13.63 -21.28
N GLU A 204 13.00 13.32 -22.56
CA GLU A 204 11.98 12.42 -23.11
C GLU A 204 12.54 11.00 -23.17
N ALA A 205 11.87 10.08 -22.48
CA ALA A 205 12.23 8.67 -22.46
C ALA A 205 10.99 7.79 -22.60
N HIS A 206 11.16 6.55 -23.07
CA HIS A 206 10.12 5.55 -23.00
C HIS A 206 10.64 4.22 -22.46
N THR A 207 9.72 3.45 -21.86
CA THR A 207 10.02 2.08 -21.46
C THR A 207 10.22 1.21 -22.71
N MET A 208 11.21 0.32 -22.73
CA MET A 208 11.57 -0.43 -23.94
C MET A 208 10.45 -1.34 -24.47
N LYS A 209 9.85 -2.20 -23.63
CA LYS A 209 8.85 -3.21 -24.07
C LYS A 209 7.42 -2.69 -24.08
N THR A 210 7.05 -1.88 -23.09
CA THR A 210 5.69 -1.34 -22.91
C THR A 210 5.46 -0.01 -23.63
N ASN A 211 6.54 0.65 -24.06
CA ASN A 211 6.52 1.92 -24.79
C ASN A 211 5.73 3.06 -24.10
N PHE A 212 5.62 3.06 -22.77
CA PHE A 212 5.13 4.21 -22.02
C PHE A 212 6.10 5.37 -22.19
N LYS A 213 5.62 6.47 -22.77
CA LYS A 213 6.41 7.68 -22.98
C LYS A 213 6.29 8.61 -21.78
N THR A 214 7.42 9.17 -21.39
CA THR A 214 7.55 10.06 -20.24
C THR A 214 8.41 11.26 -20.61
N CYS A 215 8.09 12.41 -20.01
CA CYS A 215 8.95 13.58 -20.00
C CYS A 215 9.29 13.91 -18.55
N THR A 216 10.55 13.74 -18.19
CA THR A 216 11.11 14.21 -16.92
C THR A 216 11.54 15.64 -17.11
N PHE A 217 11.14 16.53 -16.21
CA PHE A 217 11.38 17.96 -16.37
C PHE A 217 11.94 18.60 -15.10
N MET A 218 12.62 19.73 -15.26
CA MET A 218 12.98 20.60 -14.16
C MET A 218 12.97 22.09 -14.55
N GLN A 219 12.80 22.93 -13.55
CA GLN A 219 13.11 24.37 -13.56
C GLN A 219 13.65 24.77 -12.19
N ALA A 220 14.59 25.72 -12.17
CA ALA A 220 15.23 26.21 -10.96
C ALA A 220 15.23 27.74 -10.86
N SER A 221 15.19 28.26 -9.63
CA SER A 221 15.36 29.68 -9.30
C SER A 221 16.22 29.83 -8.06
N PHE A 222 16.97 30.92 -7.95
CA PHE A 222 17.97 31.13 -6.91
C PHE A 222 17.72 32.39 -6.09
N PHE A 223 18.04 32.31 -4.81
CA PHE A 223 17.85 33.39 -3.86
C PHE A 223 19.09 33.54 -2.97
N VAL A 224 19.59 34.76 -2.79
CA VAL A 224 20.66 35.05 -1.84
C VAL A 224 20.09 35.92 -0.73
N ASP A 225 20.15 35.43 0.50
CA ASP A 225 19.53 36.05 1.68
C ASP A 225 18.04 36.41 1.48
N GLY A 226 17.32 35.58 0.71
CA GLY A 226 15.90 35.72 0.40
C GLY A 226 15.57 36.59 -0.82
N GLU A 227 16.57 37.26 -1.41
CA GLU A 227 16.39 38.09 -2.61
C GLU A 227 16.67 37.26 -3.87
N THR A 228 15.78 37.34 -4.87
CA THR A 228 15.96 36.64 -6.14
C THR A 228 17.24 37.08 -6.84
N VAL A 229 18.01 36.12 -7.34
CA VAL A 229 19.20 36.37 -8.14
C VAL A 229 19.05 35.76 -9.53
N GLU A 230 19.16 36.62 -10.54
CA GLU A 230 19.22 36.19 -11.94
C GLU A 230 20.66 35.77 -12.25
N LEU A 231 20.86 34.46 -12.39
CA LEU A 231 22.13 33.84 -12.74
C LEU A 231 21.97 33.15 -14.09
N GLU A 232 22.92 33.35 -15.00
CA GLU A 232 22.95 32.62 -16.27
C GLU A 232 23.58 31.24 -16.05
N PRO A 233 22.91 30.13 -16.44
CA PRO A 233 23.46 28.81 -16.23
C PRO A 233 24.60 28.49 -17.20
N SER A 234 25.63 27.82 -16.70
CA SER A 234 26.46 26.96 -17.54
C SER A 234 25.73 25.62 -17.72
N ILE A 235 25.44 25.24 -18.96
CA ILE A 235 24.70 24.02 -19.26
C ILE A 235 25.68 22.85 -19.40
N ASP A 236 25.52 21.83 -18.56
CA ASP A 236 26.17 20.53 -18.73
C ASP A 236 25.16 19.53 -19.31
N LYS A 237 25.34 19.17 -20.58
CA LYS A 237 24.41 18.31 -21.32
C LYS A 237 25.13 17.09 -21.87
N GLY A 238 24.73 15.91 -21.38
CA GLY A 238 25.11 14.62 -21.92
C GLY A 238 23.97 13.92 -22.67
N GLU A 239 24.18 12.63 -22.98
CA GLU A 239 23.18 11.80 -23.67
C GLU A 239 22.00 11.40 -22.78
N LEU A 240 22.23 11.27 -21.47
CA LEU A 240 21.25 10.79 -20.49
C LEU A 240 20.98 11.80 -19.37
N ARG A 241 21.74 12.89 -19.31
CA ARG A 241 21.71 13.86 -18.21
C ARG A 241 21.77 15.27 -18.75
N VAL A 242 21.08 16.19 -18.09
CA VAL A 242 21.23 17.63 -18.30
C VAL A 242 21.18 18.36 -16.96
N GLY A 243 22.16 19.20 -16.72
CA GLY A 243 22.32 20.03 -15.53
C GLY A 243 22.56 21.50 -15.90
N HIS A 244 22.15 22.39 -15.02
CA HIS A 244 22.37 23.83 -15.13
C HIS A 244 23.20 24.29 -13.93
N SER A 245 24.48 24.59 -14.13
CA SER A 245 25.38 25.03 -13.06
C SER A 245 25.32 26.55 -12.87
N TYR A 246 25.19 26.97 -11.62
CA TYR A 246 25.16 28.35 -11.19
C TYR A 246 26.16 28.56 -10.06
N SER A 247 27.04 29.55 -10.20
CA SER A 247 28.07 29.85 -9.20
C SER A 247 27.81 31.19 -8.52
N GLN A 248 27.96 31.22 -7.21
CA GLN A 248 27.79 32.41 -6.39
C GLN A 248 28.81 32.42 -5.26
N VAL A 249 29.48 33.56 -5.06
CA VAL A 249 30.31 33.79 -3.87
C VAL A 249 29.42 34.28 -2.74
N LEU A 250 29.45 33.58 -1.62
CA LEU A 250 28.76 33.93 -0.38
C LEU A 250 29.76 34.46 0.62
N LYS A 251 29.43 35.57 1.27
CA LYS A 251 30.17 36.00 2.46
C LYS A 251 29.86 35.09 3.64
N GLU A 252 30.74 35.06 4.62
CA GLU A 252 30.47 34.36 5.89
C GLU A 252 29.08 34.75 6.44
N GLY A 253 28.26 33.75 6.73
CA GLY A 253 26.90 33.89 7.27
C GLY A 253 25.81 34.11 6.22
N GLN A 254 26.15 34.37 4.96
CA GLN A 254 25.16 34.47 3.88
C GLN A 254 24.65 33.10 3.44
N THR A 255 23.45 33.13 2.87
CA THR A 255 22.73 31.95 2.40
C THR A 255 22.46 32.04 0.90
N ILE A 256 22.55 30.90 0.22
CA ILE A 256 21.95 30.71 -1.09
C ILE A 256 20.90 29.60 -1.01
N ALA A 257 19.72 29.86 -1.54
CA ALA A 257 18.64 28.90 -1.66
C ALA A 257 18.31 28.65 -3.13
N LEU A 258 18.12 27.37 -3.47
CA LEU A 258 17.59 26.89 -4.74
C LEU A 258 16.13 26.47 -4.53
N HIS A 259 15.21 27.02 -5.31
CA HIS A 259 13.88 26.46 -5.50
C HIS A 259 13.86 25.68 -6.82
N LYS A 260 13.68 24.36 -6.74
CA LYS A 260 13.57 23.47 -7.89
C LYS A 260 12.17 22.88 -7.99
N PHE A 261 11.54 23.03 -9.16
CA PHE A 261 10.35 22.29 -9.53
C PHE A 261 10.73 21.21 -10.54
N GLY A 262 10.20 20.01 -10.39
CA GLY A 262 10.45 18.91 -11.32
C GLY A 262 9.51 17.73 -11.11
N GLY A 263 9.57 16.74 -12.00
CA GLY A 263 8.72 15.56 -11.95
C GLY A 263 8.48 14.98 -13.33
N TYR A 264 7.26 14.48 -13.58
CA TYR A 264 6.98 13.65 -14.75
C TYR A 264 5.66 13.99 -15.44
N ILE A 265 5.69 14.13 -16.77
CA ILE A 265 4.50 14.03 -17.63
C ILE A 265 4.51 12.66 -18.30
N VAL A 266 3.36 11.98 -18.34
CA VAL A 266 3.24 10.64 -18.95
C VAL A 266 2.15 10.55 -20.01
N ASP A 267 2.39 9.70 -21.01
CA ASP A 267 1.45 9.49 -22.12
C ASP A 267 0.16 8.75 -21.75
N ARG A 268 0.12 8.17 -20.55
CA ARG A 268 -1.11 7.65 -19.93
C ARG A 268 -2.15 8.76 -19.74
N ASN A 269 -1.72 10.01 -19.55
CA ASN A 269 -2.59 11.15 -19.25
C ASN A 269 -2.62 12.20 -20.36
N HIS A 270 -1.61 12.21 -21.24
CA HIS A 270 -1.46 13.19 -22.31
C HIS A 270 -1.06 12.54 -23.63
N PRO A 271 -1.32 13.16 -24.79
CA PRO A 271 -0.78 12.64 -26.05
C PRO A 271 0.75 12.61 -26.01
N GLY A 272 1.36 11.46 -26.31
CA GLY A 272 2.82 11.27 -26.18
C GLY A 272 3.71 12.19 -27.03
N LYS A 273 3.15 12.90 -28.03
CA LYS A 273 3.88 13.90 -28.83
C LYS A 273 3.93 15.29 -28.19
N ASP A 274 3.09 15.53 -27.18
CA ASP A 274 2.89 16.84 -26.55
C ASP A 274 3.53 16.90 -25.15
N LEU A 275 4.27 15.87 -24.72
CA LEU A 275 4.75 15.75 -23.33
C LEU A 275 5.63 16.93 -22.88
N VAL A 276 6.58 17.38 -23.70
CA VAL A 276 7.42 18.56 -23.39
C VAL A 276 6.58 19.83 -23.30
N LYS A 277 5.61 20.00 -24.19
CA LYS A 277 4.71 21.17 -24.17
C LYS A 277 3.89 21.20 -22.88
N VAL A 278 3.32 20.05 -22.50
CA VAL A 278 2.57 19.91 -21.23
C VAL A 278 3.48 20.13 -20.02
N ALA A 279 4.74 19.69 -20.09
CA ALA A 279 5.73 19.95 -19.04
C ALA A 279 6.02 21.46 -18.90
N GLN A 280 6.16 22.18 -20.01
CA GLN A 280 6.32 23.64 -20.01
C GLN A 280 5.10 24.35 -19.40
N GLU A 281 3.88 23.95 -19.77
CA GLU A 281 2.63 24.49 -19.20
C GLU A 281 2.54 24.21 -17.69
N THR A 282 2.94 23.01 -17.26
CA THR A 282 2.97 22.59 -15.85
C THR A 282 3.99 23.38 -15.04
N LEU A 283 5.21 23.56 -15.57
CA LEU A 283 6.26 24.38 -14.97
C LEU A 283 5.86 25.85 -14.86
N SER A 284 5.16 26.38 -15.88
CA SER A 284 4.65 27.75 -15.87
C SER A 284 3.64 27.93 -14.73
N LYS A 285 2.69 27.01 -14.60
CA LYS A 285 1.71 27.01 -13.49
C LYS A 285 2.37 26.89 -12.11
N ALA A 286 3.39 26.03 -11.97
CA ALA A 286 4.12 25.88 -10.71
C ALA A 286 4.91 27.16 -10.36
N SER A 287 5.57 27.76 -11.36
CA SER A 287 6.37 28.98 -11.20
C SER A 287 5.50 30.22 -10.91
N GLU A 288 4.34 30.35 -11.55
CA GLU A 288 3.37 31.41 -11.27
C GLU A 288 2.83 31.36 -9.83
N LEU A 289 2.68 30.16 -9.26
CA LEU A 289 2.33 30.00 -7.85
C LEU A 289 3.53 30.27 -6.93
N GLY A 290 4.72 29.83 -7.32
CA GLY A 290 5.91 29.89 -6.50
C GLY A 290 5.93 28.83 -5.39
N PHE A 291 7.09 28.68 -4.74
CA PHE A 291 7.32 27.63 -3.75
C PHE A 291 6.41 27.78 -2.53
N ASP A 292 6.27 29.00 -2.00
CA ASP A 292 5.51 29.26 -0.77
C ASP A 292 4.01 28.97 -0.91
N GLU A 293 3.37 29.37 -2.01
CA GLU A 293 1.95 29.06 -2.22
C GLU A 293 1.74 27.58 -2.54
N LEU A 294 2.67 26.90 -3.23
CA LEU A 294 2.64 25.44 -3.39
C LEU A 294 2.75 24.73 -2.02
N LEU A 295 3.65 25.19 -1.16
CA LEU A 295 3.83 24.67 0.19
C LEU A 295 2.56 24.88 1.04
N LYS A 296 1.95 26.05 0.96
CA LYS A 296 0.67 26.34 1.63
C LYS A 296 -0.47 25.45 1.14
N LYS A 297 -0.56 25.22 -0.18
CA LYS A 297 -1.53 24.29 -0.77
C LYS A 297 -1.28 22.84 -0.32
N GLN A 298 -0.02 22.42 -0.24
CA GLN A 298 0.36 21.11 0.30
C GLN A 298 -0.14 20.93 1.74
N LYS A 299 0.15 21.91 2.61
CA LYS A 299 -0.32 21.92 4.01
C LYS A 299 -1.83 21.84 4.11
N GLN A 300 -2.55 22.60 3.28
CA GLN A 300 -4.01 22.56 3.26
C GLN A 300 -4.54 21.20 2.80
N SER A 301 -3.99 20.62 1.73
CA SER A 301 -4.42 19.30 1.25
C SER A 301 -4.16 18.19 2.27
N TRP A 302 -3.05 18.25 3.01
CA TRP A 302 -2.84 17.31 4.11
C TRP A 302 -3.77 17.57 5.29
N ALA A 303 -4.07 18.83 5.63
CA ALA A 303 -5.08 19.14 6.64
C ALA A 303 -6.45 18.56 6.28
N ASP A 304 -6.86 18.63 5.01
CA ASP A 304 -8.12 18.06 4.51
C ASP A 304 -8.12 16.52 4.59
N ILE A 305 -6.99 15.87 4.29
CA ILE A 305 -6.82 14.42 4.46
C ILE A 305 -6.95 14.05 5.94
N TRP A 306 -6.19 14.70 6.81
CA TRP A 306 -6.17 14.43 8.25
C TRP A 306 -7.51 14.70 8.92
N GLU A 307 -8.29 15.66 8.42
CA GLU A 307 -9.63 15.92 8.92
C GLU A 307 -10.55 14.69 8.82
N MET A 308 -10.31 13.78 7.86
CA MET A 308 -11.08 12.55 7.74
C MET A 308 -10.38 11.31 8.25
N SER A 309 -9.06 11.21 8.09
CA SER A 309 -8.34 9.97 8.35
C SER A 309 -7.59 9.93 9.69
N ASP A 310 -7.43 11.03 10.43
CA ASP A 310 -6.65 11.02 11.67
C ASP A 310 -7.25 10.06 12.72
N ILE A 311 -6.34 9.38 13.42
CA ILE A 311 -6.64 8.63 14.62
C ILE A 311 -5.80 9.23 15.74
N ALA A 312 -6.47 9.81 16.72
CA ALA A 312 -5.82 10.36 17.90
C ALA A 312 -5.73 9.30 19.00
N ILE A 313 -4.55 9.14 19.60
CA ILE A 313 -4.27 8.24 20.73
C ILE A 313 -3.59 9.07 21.82
N GLU A 314 -4.19 9.12 23.01
CA GLU A 314 -3.62 9.77 24.19
C GLU A 314 -3.03 8.72 25.14
N GLY A 315 -1.85 9.00 25.70
CA GLY A 315 -1.16 8.12 26.67
C GLY A 315 0.00 7.31 26.08
N ASP A 316 0.06 7.15 24.75
CA ASP A 316 1.11 6.38 24.07
C ASP A 316 1.57 7.07 22.76
N VAL A 317 2.67 7.81 22.85
CA VAL A 317 3.23 8.54 21.70
C VAL A 317 3.77 7.61 20.60
N LYS A 318 4.25 6.41 20.95
CA LYS A 318 4.78 5.47 19.95
C LYS A 318 3.65 4.84 19.13
N ALA A 319 2.54 4.49 19.78
CA ALA A 319 1.32 4.07 19.10
C ALA A 319 0.75 5.19 18.22
N GLN A 320 0.71 6.43 18.73
CA GLN A 320 0.24 7.60 17.97
C GLN A 320 1.08 7.87 16.73
N GLN A 321 2.42 7.80 16.85
CA GLN A 321 3.34 7.96 15.74
C GLN A 321 3.12 6.87 14.68
N GLY A 322 3.02 5.60 15.11
CA GLY A 322 2.84 4.46 14.21
C GLY A 322 1.56 4.55 13.39
N ILE A 323 0.40 4.82 14.02
CA ILE A 323 -0.86 4.90 13.27
C ILE A 323 -0.87 6.07 12.27
N ARG A 324 -0.32 7.24 12.64
CA ARG A 324 -0.22 8.38 11.72
C ARG A 324 0.75 8.11 10.58
N PHE A 325 1.88 7.45 10.85
CA PHE A 325 2.79 7.03 9.77
C PHE A 325 2.10 6.14 8.74
N ASN A 326 1.34 5.16 9.23
CA ASN A 326 0.65 4.20 8.38
C ASN A 326 -0.45 4.88 7.55
N ILE A 327 -1.25 5.75 8.14
CA ILE A 327 -2.27 6.54 7.42
C ILE A 327 -1.63 7.50 6.41
N PHE A 328 -0.52 8.14 6.79
CA PHE A 328 0.22 9.04 5.92
C PHE A 328 0.67 8.32 4.65
N GLN A 329 1.37 7.19 4.80
CA GLN A 329 1.92 6.42 3.68
C GLN A 329 0.85 5.79 2.77
N LEU A 330 -0.29 5.36 3.32
CA LEU A 330 -1.44 4.93 2.51
C LEU A 330 -1.93 6.06 1.60
N ASN A 331 -2.11 7.27 2.15
CA ASN A 331 -2.55 8.43 1.38
C ASN A 331 -1.49 8.93 0.38
N GLN A 332 -0.21 8.73 0.65
CA GLN A 332 0.87 9.00 -0.32
C GLN A 332 0.83 8.04 -1.51
N THR A 333 0.42 6.79 -1.27
CA THR A 333 0.42 5.75 -2.31
C THR A 333 -0.82 5.81 -3.19
N TYR A 334 -2.01 6.06 -2.62
CA TYR A 334 -3.25 6.06 -3.38
C TYR A 334 -4.25 7.10 -2.88
N LEU A 335 -4.64 8.03 -3.76
CA LEU A 335 -5.65 9.05 -3.48
C LEU A 335 -7.04 8.73 -4.06
N GLY A 336 -7.15 7.70 -4.89
CA GLY A 336 -8.43 7.32 -5.53
C GLY A 336 -8.83 8.12 -6.77
N ARG A 337 -7.92 8.93 -7.33
CA ARG A 337 -8.18 9.81 -8.48
C ARG A 337 -8.18 9.08 -9.83
N ASP A 338 -7.46 7.97 -9.96
CA ASP A 338 -7.35 7.19 -11.21
C ASP A 338 -7.80 5.74 -10.99
N SER A 339 -8.86 5.31 -11.69
CA SER A 339 -9.38 3.93 -11.63
C SER A 339 -8.52 2.91 -12.37
N ARG A 340 -7.45 3.34 -13.04
CA ARG A 340 -6.45 2.47 -13.69
C ARG A 340 -5.30 2.10 -12.76
N LEU A 341 -5.22 2.73 -11.58
CA LEU A 341 -4.18 2.49 -10.59
C LEU A 341 -4.70 1.62 -9.44
N ASN A 342 -3.75 1.01 -8.73
CA ASN A 342 -3.98 0.22 -7.54
C ASN A 342 -2.83 0.45 -6.53
N ILE A 343 -2.78 -0.34 -5.46
CA ILE A 343 -1.85 -0.19 -4.34
C ILE A 343 -0.84 -1.34 -4.39
N GLY A 344 0.42 -1.02 -4.62
CA GLY A 344 1.51 -2.00 -4.54
C GLY A 344 1.84 -2.34 -3.09
N PRO A 345 2.27 -3.59 -2.76
CA PRO A 345 2.66 -3.99 -1.41
C PRO A 345 3.69 -3.05 -0.76
N LYS A 346 4.62 -2.50 -1.57
CA LYS A 346 5.60 -1.49 -1.12
C LYS A 346 5.37 -0.07 -1.67
N GLY A 347 4.21 0.18 -2.28
CA GLY A 347 3.86 1.47 -2.88
C GLY A 347 4.98 2.03 -3.76
N PHE A 348 5.37 3.28 -3.49
CA PHE A 348 6.45 3.99 -4.19
C PHE A 348 7.73 4.09 -3.34
N THR A 349 8.04 3.05 -2.57
CA THR A 349 9.12 3.10 -1.57
C THR A 349 10.22 2.07 -1.81
N GLY A 350 10.09 1.22 -2.81
CA GLY A 350 11.04 0.15 -3.11
C GLY A 350 10.59 -0.71 -4.30
N GLU A 351 11.45 -1.62 -4.74
CA GLU A 351 11.20 -2.44 -5.93
C GLU A 351 10.62 -3.83 -5.61
N LYS A 352 10.83 -4.38 -4.41
CA LYS A 352 10.33 -5.72 -4.04
C LYS A 352 8.80 -5.78 -4.19
N TYR A 353 8.32 -6.90 -4.73
CA TYR A 353 6.94 -7.14 -5.20
C TYR A 353 6.52 -6.36 -6.46
N GLY A 354 7.44 -5.60 -7.08
CA GLY A 354 7.27 -4.95 -8.37
C GLY A 354 6.23 -3.83 -8.41
N GLY A 355 5.79 -3.30 -7.27
CA GLY A 355 4.70 -2.31 -7.21
C GLY A 355 3.35 -2.81 -7.78
N SER A 356 3.21 -4.13 -7.96
CA SER A 356 2.06 -4.78 -8.61
C SER A 356 0.84 -4.85 -7.70
N THR A 357 -0.32 -5.16 -8.28
CA THR A 357 -1.56 -5.40 -7.53
C THR A 357 -1.66 -6.83 -7.01
N TYR A 358 -2.05 -6.98 -5.75
CA TYR A 358 -2.28 -8.27 -5.05
C TYR A 358 -3.69 -8.30 -4.43
N TRP A 359 -4.08 -9.43 -3.82
CA TRP A 359 -5.35 -9.58 -3.09
C TRP A 359 -5.43 -8.71 -1.82
N ASP A 360 -4.29 -8.21 -1.35
CA ASP A 360 -4.12 -7.24 -0.27
C ASP A 360 -5.09 -6.06 -0.38
N THR A 361 -5.29 -5.55 -1.59
CA THR A 361 -6.16 -4.40 -1.85
C THR A 361 -7.59 -4.70 -1.42
N GLU A 362 -8.13 -5.82 -1.88
CA GLU A 362 -9.51 -6.20 -1.61
C GLU A 362 -9.72 -6.67 -0.17
N ALA A 363 -8.75 -7.39 0.39
CA ALA A 363 -8.87 -7.96 1.73
C ALA A 363 -8.57 -6.95 2.86
N TYR A 364 -7.71 -5.95 2.64
CA TYR A 364 -7.21 -5.07 3.71
C TYR A 364 -7.35 -3.57 3.39
N CYS A 365 -7.10 -3.15 2.15
CA CYS A 365 -7.05 -1.72 1.84
C CYS A 365 -8.43 -1.09 1.66
N ILE A 366 -9.38 -1.82 1.04
CA ILE A 366 -10.73 -1.32 0.76
C ILE A 366 -11.45 -0.77 2.01
N PRO A 367 -11.46 -1.45 3.18
CA PRO A 367 -12.04 -0.91 4.42
C PRO A 367 -11.58 0.51 4.75
N PHE A 368 -10.26 0.76 4.69
CA PHE A 368 -9.69 2.09 4.95
C PHE A 368 -10.20 3.14 3.96
N TYR A 369 -10.14 2.86 2.65
CA TYR A 369 -10.56 3.85 1.65
C TYR A 369 -12.07 4.08 1.63
N MET A 370 -12.88 3.06 1.94
CA MET A 370 -14.33 3.24 2.09
C MET A 370 -14.67 4.16 3.26
N ALA A 371 -14.00 3.97 4.41
CA ALA A 371 -14.32 4.70 5.63
C ALA A 371 -13.72 6.11 5.68
N THR A 372 -12.56 6.34 5.05
CA THR A 372 -11.83 7.62 5.16
C THR A 372 -11.95 8.51 3.92
N LYS A 373 -12.43 7.99 2.79
CA LYS A 373 -12.61 8.74 1.54
C LYS A 373 -14.07 8.77 1.08
N ASN A 374 -14.29 9.36 -0.09
CA ASN A 374 -15.58 9.26 -0.78
C ASN A 374 -15.76 7.84 -1.34
N GLN A 375 -16.99 7.31 -1.32
CA GLN A 375 -17.33 5.98 -1.84
C GLN A 375 -16.79 5.72 -3.27
N LYS A 376 -16.66 6.76 -4.11
CA LYS A 376 -16.09 6.66 -5.46
C LYS A 376 -14.67 6.08 -5.46
N VAL A 377 -13.88 6.28 -4.41
CA VAL A 377 -12.51 5.75 -4.31
C VAL A 377 -12.51 4.22 -4.22
N ALA A 378 -13.29 3.64 -3.31
CA ALA A 378 -13.43 2.19 -3.23
C ALA A 378 -14.09 1.61 -4.49
N ARG A 379 -15.07 2.32 -5.06
CA ARG A 379 -15.68 1.95 -6.35
C ARG A 379 -14.65 1.91 -7.48
N ASN A 380 -13.65 2.80 -7.49
CA ASN A 380 -12.57 2.80 -8.48
C ASN A 380 -11.68 1.56 -8.35
N LEU A 381 -11.37 1.11 -7.13
CA LEU A 381 -10.64 -0.15 -6.90
C LEU A 381 -11.43 -1.37 -7.38
N LEU A 382 -12.75 -1.39 -7.20
CA LEU A 382 -13.59 -2.45 -7.76
C LEU A 382 -13.68 -2.38 -9.30
N LYS A 383 -13.82 -1.17 -9.85
CA LYS A 383 -13.81 -0.93 -11.31
C LYS A 383 -12.50 -1.40 -11.95
N TYR A 384 -11.37 -1.24 -11.26
CA TYR A 384 -10.08 -1.78 -11.70
C TYR A 384 -10.15 -3.30 -11.94
N ARG A 385 -10.73 -4.07 -11.00
CA ARG A 385 -10.94 -5.52 -11.18
C ARG A 385 -11.94 -5.86 -12.28
N TYR A 386 -13.02 -5.09 -12.41
CA TYR A 386 -13.96 -5.27 -13.52
C TYR A 386 -13.28 -5.06 -14.90
N ASN A 387 -12.47 -4.01 -15.06
CA ASN A 387 -11.76 -3.74 -16.30
C ASN A 387 -10.77 -4.87 -16.68
N HIS A 388 -10.33 -5.67 -15.71
CA HIS A 388 -9.44 -6.81 -15.89
C HIS A 388 -10.15 -8.17 -15.95
N LEU A 389 -11.49 -8.20 -16.00
CA LEU A 389 -12.27 -9.46 -16.03
C LEU A 389 -11.90 -10.35 -17.23
N GLU A 390 -11.77 -9.79 -18.43
CA GLU A 390 -11.39 -10.58 -19.62
C GLU A 390 -9.99 -11.21 -19.45
N LYS A 391 -9.05 -10.49 -18.86
CA LYS A 391 -7.72 -11.04 -18.55
C LYS A 391 -7.76 -12.13 -17.47
N ALA A 392 -8.62 -12.00 -16.47
CA ALA A 392 -8.86 -13.06 -15.51
C ALA A 392 -9.47 -14.32 -16.17
N ILE A 393 -10.30 -14.16 -17.19
CA ILE A 393 -10.82 -15.27 -18.00
C ILE A 393 -9.71 -15.91 -18.83
N GLU A 394 -8.85 -15.12 -19.49
CA GLU A 394 -7.67 -15.61 -20.21
C GLU A 394 -6.71 -16.40 -19.28
N ASN A 395 -6.47 -15.91 -18.07
CA ASN A 395 -5.65 -16.62 -17.08
C ASN A 395 -6.24 -17.98 -16.71
N ALA A 396 -7.57 -18.07 -16.53
CA ALA A 396 -8.24 -19.33 -16.25
C ALA A 396 -8.15 -20.29 -17.47
N GLN A 397 -8.29 -19.78 -18.69
CA GLN A 397 -8.17 -20.59 -19.91
C GLN A 397 -6.78 -21.23 -20.06
N LYS A 398 -5.71 -20.50 -19.70
CA LYS A 398 -4.34 -21.05 -19.68
C LYS A 398 -4.19 -22.26 -18.77
N LEU A 399 -5.04 -22.38 -17.74
CA LEU A 399 -5.06 -23.49 -16.79
C LEU A 399 -6.14 -24.55 -17.10
N GLY A 400 -6.80 -24.46 -18.26
CA GLY A 400 -7.79 -25.43 -18.72
C GLY A 400 -9.21 -25.17 -18.26
N PHE A 401 -9.51 -24.01 -17.67
CA PHE A 401 -10.89 -23.60 -17.37
C PHE A 401 -11.57 -23.03 -18.62
N SER A 402 -12.89 -23.12 -18.67
CA SER A 402 -13.68 -22.78 -19.86
C SER A 402 -14.94 -21.98 -19.51
N ASN A 403 -15.76 -21.69 -20.53
CA ASN A 403 -17.07 -21.05 -20.39
C ASN A 403 -17.06 -19.70 -19.64
N GLY A 404 -15.99 -18.92 -19.75
CA GLY A 404 -15.87 -17.62 -19.08
C GLY A 404 -15.64 -17.73 -17.56
N ALA A 405 -15.10 -18.84 -17.06
CA ALA A 405 -14.52 -18.88 -15.72
C ALA A 405 -13.40 -17.84 -15.60
N ALA A 406 -13.41 -17.06 -14.52
CA ALA A 406 -12.41 -16.03 -14.26
C ALA A 406 -11.53 -16.43 -13.09
N LEU A 407 -10.21 -16.45 -13.30
CA LEU A 407 -9.20 -16.57 -12.25
C LEU A 407 -8.40 -15.29 -12.25
N TYR A 408 -8.67 -14.44 -11.26
CA TYR A 408 -7.87 -13.25 -11.06
C TYR A 408 -6.44 -13.64 -10.68
N PRO A 409 -5.45 -12.89 -11.16
CA PRO A 409 -4.05 -13.19 -10.91
C PRO A 409 -3.67 -12.93 -9.45
N MET A 410 -2.63 -13.62 -8.97
CA MET A 410 -1.98 -13.28 -7.70
C MET A 410 -1.28 -11.93 -7.81
N VAL A 411 -0.56 -11.70 -8.91
CA VAL A 411 0.23 -10.49 -9.14
C VAL A 411 -0.11 -9.91 -10.50
N THR A 412 -0.43 -8.61 -10.58
CA THR A 412 -0.73 -7.99 -11.88
C THR A 412 -0.61 -6.47 -11.94
N MET A 413 -0.41 -5.96 -13.16
CA MET A 413 -0.56 -4.54 -13.53
C MET A 413 -1.73 -4.29 -14.50
N ASN A 414 -2.06 -5.27 -15.33
CA ASN A 414 -3.00 -5.13 -16.46
C ASN A 414 -4.07 -6.24 -16.51
N GLY A 415 -4.12 -7.10 -15.48
CA GLY A 415 -5.00 -8.25 -15.37
C GLY A 415 -4.36 -9.60 -15.71
N GLU A 416 -3.23 -9.62 -16.42
CA GLU A 416 -2.46 -10.85 -16.67
C GLU A 416 -1.71 -11.27 -15.40
N GLU A 417 -1.62 -12.58 -15.18
CA GLU A 417 -0.77 -13.13 -14.12
C GLU A 417 0.70 -12.76 -14.35
N CYS A 418 1.40 -12.46 -13.26
CA CYS A 418 2.82 -12.12 -13.26
C CYS A 418 3.63 -13.01 -12.31
N HIS A 419 2.98 -13.70 -11.36
CA HIS A 419 3.67 -14.57 -10.41
C HIS A 419 4.20 -15.85 -11.05
N ASN A 420 5.37 -16.32 -10.63
CA ASN A 420 6.12 -17.39 -11.30
C ASN A 420 6.48 -18.60 -10.42
N GLU A 421 5.76 -18.84 -9.33
CA GLU A 421 5.87 -20.03 -8.47
C GLU A 421 4.54 -20.79 -8.45
N TRP A 422 4.53 -22.04 -8.91
CA TRP A 422 3.31 -22.80 -9.22
C TRP A 422 2.40 -22.98 -8.00
N GLU A 423 3.00 -23.14 -6.83
CA GLU A 423 2.35 -23.25 -5.52
C GLU A 423 1.53 -22.00 -5.15
N ILE A 424 1.79 -20.86 -5.79
CA ILE A 424 1.09 -19.59 -5.55
C ILE A 424 0.28 -19.22 -6.79
N THR A 425 0.96 -19.15 -7.94
CA THR A 425 0.40 -18.75 -9.23
C THR A 425 -0.85 -19.55 -9.59
N PHE A 426 -0.83 -20.87 -9.39
CA PHE A 426 -1.95 -21.74 -9.78
C PHE A 426 -2.83 -22.16 -8.61
N GLU A 427 -2.28 -22.16 -7.39
CA GLU A 427 -2.87 -22.85 -6.25
C GLU A 427 -3.37 -21.91 -5.15
N GLU A 428 -2.89 -20.67 -5.05
CA GLU A 428 -3.38 -19.68 -4.07
C GLU A 428 -4.69 -18.99 -4.51
N ILE A 429 -5.69 -19.80 -4.79
CA ILE A 429 -6.90 -19.41 -5.52
C ILE A 429 -7.94 -18.69 -4.65
N HIS A 430 -7.73 -18.61 -3.33
CA HIS A 430 -8.61 -17.89 -2.40
C HIS A 430 -8.72 -16.39 -2.74
N ARG A 431 -7.72 -15.82 -3.43
CA ARG A 431 -7.72 -14.45 -3.98
C ARG A 431 -8.97 -14.10 -4.80
N ASN A 432 -9.55 -15.07 -5.53
CA ASN A 432 -10.81 -14.86 -6.24
C ASN A 432 -11.95 -14.51 -5.29
N GLY A 433 -11.98 -15.13 -4.12
CA GLY A 433 -12.99 -14.85 -3.12
C GLY A 433 -12.79 -13.52 -2.39
N ALA A 434 -11.54 -13.05 -2.22
CA ALA A 434 -11.29 -11.70 -1.72
C ALA A 434 -11.94 -10.64 -2.60
N ILE A 435 -11.92 -10.82 -3.93
CA ILE A 435 -12.57 -9.92 -4.89
C ILE A 435 -14.10 -9.93 -4.75
N ALA A 436 -14.71 -11.12 -4.65
CA ALA A 436 -16.15 -11.23 -4.43
C ALA A 436 -16.56 -10.62 -3.07
N PHE A 437 -15.75 -10.85 -2.03
CA PHE A 437 -15.96 -10.27 -0.70
C PHE A 437 -15.87 -8.74 -0.71
N ALA A 438 -14.93 -8.17 -1.46
CA ALA A 438 -14.83 -6.72 -1.62
C ALA A 438 -16.07 -6.11 -2.29
N ILE A 439 -16.68 -6.78 -3.28
CA ILE A 439 -17.95 -6.36 -3.88
C ILE A 439 -19.08 -6.36 -2.85
N TYR A 440 -19.18 -7.44 -2.07
CA TYR A 440 -20.15 -7.54 -0.97
C TYR A 440 -19.94 -6.44 0.07
N ASN A 441 -18.70 -6.25 0.52
CA ASN A 441 -18.38 -5.30 1.58
C ASN A 441 -18.61 -3.85 1.13
N TYR A 442 -18.31 -3.52 -0.14
CA TYR A 442 -18.62 -2.22 -0.73
C TYR A 442 -20.11 -1.91 -0.65
N TYR A 443 -20.96 -2.83 -1.11
CA TYR A 443 -22.40 -2.61 -1.03
C TYR A 443 -22.88 -2.52 0.42
N ARG A 444 -22.46 -3.45 1.28
CA ARG A 444 -22.82 -3.48 2.71
C ARG A 444 -22.51 -2.14 3.40
N PHE A 445 -21.32 -1.61 3.16
CA PHE A 445 -20.86 -0.38 3.81
C PHE A 445 -21.47 0.89 3.19
N THR A 446 -21.46 1.01 1.87
CA THR A 446 -21.84 2.27 1.20
C THR A 446 -23.34 2.37 0.90
N GLY A 447 -24.05 1.25 0.85
CA GLY A 447 -25.42 1.16 0.34
C GLY A 447 -25.54 1.34 -1.17
N ASP A 448 -24.42 1.58 -1.89
CA ASP A 448 -24.43 1.75 -3.34
C ASP A 448 -24.56 0.39 -4.04
N TYR A 449 -25.80 -0.01 -4.28
CA TYR A 449 -26.11 -1.24 -5.01
C TYR A 449 -25.80 -1.12 -6.50
N SER A 450 -25.65 0.09 -7.07
CA SER A 450 -25.57 0.29 -8.52
C SER A 450 -24.35 -0.40 -9.15
N TYR A 451 -23.26 -0.53 -8.39
CA TYR A 451 -22.06 -1.24 -8.84
C TYR A 451 -22.34 -2.68 -9.28
N ILE A 452 -23.22 -3.41 -8.58
CA ILE A 452 -23.49 -4.84 -8.84
C ILE A 452 -24.14 -5.05 -10.22
N PRO A 453 -25.31 -4.47 -10.55
CA PRO A 453 -25.90 -4.62 -11.88
C PRO A 453 -25.02 -4.01 -12.97
N GLU A 454 -24.37 -2.85 -12.73
CA GLU A 454 -23.54 -2.18 -13.75
C GLU A 454 -22.28 -2.98 -14.12
N MET A 455 -21.63 -3.64 -13.16
CA MET A 455 -20.32 -4.30 -13.34
C MET A 455 -20.16 -5.58 -12.52
N GLY A 456 -20.45 -5.52 -11.21
CA GLY A 456 -20.09 -6.56 -10.25
C GLY A 456 -20.69 -7.93 -10.57
N LEU A 457 -21.89 -8.00 -11.14
CA LEU A 457 -22.55 -9.26 -11.46
C LEU A 457 -21.78 -10.07 -12.51
N GLU A 458 -21.16 -9.42 -13.50
CA GLU A 458 -20.32 -10.11 -14.48
C GLU A 458 -19.08 -10.74 -13.82
N VAL A 459 -18.47 -10.03 -12.88
CA VAL A 459 -17.33 -10.52 -12.09
C VAL A 459 -17.74 -11.73 -11.25
N LEU A 460 -18.88 -11.64 -10.55
CA LEU A 460 -19.40 -12.72 -9.71
C LEU A 460 -19.73 -13.98 -10.51
N ILE A 461 -20.29 -13.83 -11.72
CA ILE A 461 -20.53 -14.95 -12.65
C ILE A 461 -19.23 -15.64 -13.04
N GLY A 462 -18.20 -14.86 -13.43
CA GLY A 462 -16.89 -15.40 -13.78
C GLY A 462 -16.25 -16.19 -12.63
N ILE A 463 -16.33 -15.65 -11.41
CA ILE A 463 -15.81 -16.31 -10.19
C ILE A 463 -16.61 -17.57 -9.84
N ALA A 464 -17.94 -17.55 -9.92
CA ALA A 464 -18.78 -18.72 -9.65
C ALA A 464 -18.51 -19.86 -10.64
N ARG A 465 -18.30 -19.52 -11.93
CA ARG A 465 -17.90 -20.47 -12.98
C ARG A 465 -16.54 -21.10 -12.69
N PHE A 466 -15.58 -20.32 -12.18
CA PHE A 466 -14.29 -20.84 -11.75
C PHE A 466 -14.46 -21.84 -10.61
N TRP A 467 -15.15 -21.47 -9.53
CA TRP A 467 -15.34 -22.36 -8.37
C TRP A 467 -16.07 -23.65 -8.71
N TYR A 468 -17.10 -23.58 -9.55
CA TYR A 468 -17.80 -24.75 -10.06
C TYR A 468 -16.87 -25.72 -10.80
N GLN A 469 -15.98 -25.21 -11.67
CA GLN A 469 -15.05 -26.03 -12.45
C GLN A 469 -13.85 -26.51 -11.63
N ARG A 470 -13.45 -25.76 -10.60
CA ARG A 470 -12.29 -26.07 -9.76
C ARG A 470 -12.58 -27.13 -8.69
N ALA A 471 -13.83 -27.29 -8.29
CA ALA A 471 -14.26 -28.28 -7.31
C ALA A 471 -14.40 -29.68 -7.93
N ASN A 472 -14.02 -30.72 -7.17
CA ASN A 472 -14.17 -32.11 -7.57
C ASN A 472 -15.20 -32.81 -6.67
N PHE A 473 -16.07 -33.66 -7.23
CA PHE A 473 -16.93 -34.51 -6.41
C PHE A 473 -16.18 -35.76 -5.93
N SER A 474 -15.86 -35.84 -4.63
CA SER A 474 -15.24 -37.01 -4.02
C SER A 474 -16.30 -38.07 -3.71
N LYS A 475 -16.22 -39.22 -4.38
CA LYS A 475 -17.08 -40.38 -4.06
C LYS A 475 -16.83 -40.93 -2.65
N GLN A 476 -15.59 -40.84 -2.17
CA GLN A 476 -15.21 -41.33 -0.84
C GLN A 476 -15.85 -40.49 0.27
N LYS A 477 -15.82 -39.16 0.14
CA LYS A 477 -16.43 -38.24 1.12
C LYS A 477 -17.90 -37.95 0.82
N ASN A 478 -18.41 -38.34 -0.35
CA ASN A 478 -19.73 -37.99 -0.89
C ASN A 478 -20.01 -36.47 -0.85
N LYS A 479 -18.98 -35.68 -1.16
CA LYS A 479 -18.96 -34.22 -1.06
C LYS A 479 -18.09 -33.62 -2.16
N TYR A 480 -18.27 -32.35 -2.46
CA TYR A 480 -17.34 -31.57 -3.27
C TYR A 480 -16.12 -31.19 -2.43
N VAL A 481 -14.94 -31.35 -3.01
CA VAL A 481 -13.63 -31.06 -2.42
C VAL A 481 -12.86 -30.13 -3.35
N ILE A 482 -11.91 -29.38 -2.80
CA ILE A 482 -10.97 -28.58 -3.59
C ILE A 482 -9.57 -29.07 -3.24
N LEU A 483 -8.88 -29.62 -4.24
CA LEU A 483 -7.60 -30.33 -4.08
C LEU A 483 -6.44 -29.51 -4.66
N GLY A 484 -5.23 -29.67 -4.11
CA GLY A 484 -4.01 -29.02 -4.60
C GLY A 484 -4.12 -27.50 -4.59
N VAL A 485 -4.22 -26.92 -3.40
CA VAL A 485 -4.35 -25.47 -3.17
C VAL A 485 -3.32 -24.98 -2.18
N THR A 486 -3.10 -23.67 -2.16
CA THR A 486 -2.41 -22.94 -1.10
C THR A 486 -3.42 -21.98 -0.48
N GLY A 487 -3.55 -22.00 0.84
CA GLY A 487 -4.37 -21.02 1.56
C GLY A 487 -3.61 -19.71 1.77
N PRO A 488 -4.19 -18.73 2.50
CA PRO A 488 -3.43 -17.56 2.97
C PRO A 488 -2.16 -17.94 3.72
N ASN A 489 -2.14 -19.09 4.41
CA ASN A 489 -0.90 -19.63 4.95
C ASN A 489 -0.04 -20.26 3.85
N GLU A 490 0.84 -19.47 3.26
CA GLU A 490 1.77 -19.92 2.22
C GLU A 490 2.83 -20.94 2.70
N TYR A 491 2.89 -21.25 4.00
CA TYR A 491 3.69 -22.36 4.53
C TYR A 491 3.00 -23.72 4.42
N GLU A 492 1.91 -23.78 3.66
CA GLU A 492 1.19 -24.99 3.32
C GLU A 492 0.91 -24.96 1.81
N ASN A 493 1.69 -25.72 1.04
CA ASN A 493 1.57 -25.75 -0.42
C ASN A 493 0.99 -27.09 -0.90
N ASN A 494 0.24 -27.05 -2.00
CA ASN A 494 -0.38 -28.22 -2.61
C ASN A 494 -1.24 -29.06 -1.64
N VAL A 495 -1.88 -28.39 -0.67
CA VAL A 495 -2.73 -29.04 0.32
C VAL A 495 -4.13 -29.32 -0.23
N ASN A 496 -4.89 -30.16 0.47
CA ASN A 496 -6.24 -30.52 0.09
C ASN A 496 -7.25 -29.97 1.10
N ASN A 497 -8.36 -29.45 0.58
CA ASN A 497 -9.48 -28.95 1.37
C ASN A 497 -9.07 -27.90 2.39
N ASN A 498 -8.27 -26.92 1.96
CA ASN A 498 -8.02 -25.76 2.82
C ASN A 498 -9.37 -25.15 3.24
N TRP A 499 -9.63 -25.06 4.55
CA TRP A 499 -10.97 -24.74 5.03
C TRP A 499 -11.42 -23.36 4.56
N TYR A 500 -10.55 -22.35 4.65
CA TYR A 500 -10.87 -21.00 4.22
C TYR A 500 -11.21 -20.96 2.73
N THR A 501 -10.41 -21.59 1.87
CA THR A 501 -10.65 -21.67 0.43
C THR A 501 -11.99 -22.36 0.11
N ASN A 502 -12.29 -23.49 0.75
CA ASN A 502 -13.55 -24.19 0.55
C ASN A 502 -14.75 -23.33 0.99
N TYR A 503 -14.63 -22.67 2.14
CA TYR A 503 -15.72 -21.88 2.73
C TYR A 503 -16.01 -20.66 1.87
N LEU A 504 -14.95 -19.98 1.46
CA LEU A 504 -15.01 -18.84 0.57
C LEU A 504 -15.55 -19.21 -0.81
N ALA A 505 -15.20 -20.37 -1.36
CA ALA A 505 -15.74 -20.87 -2.62
C ALA A 505 -17.26 -21.11 -2.55
N GLN A 506 -17.74 -21.75 -1.47
CA GLN A 506 -19.18 -21.91 -1.23
C GLN A 506 -19.85 -20.54 -1.13
N TRP A 507 -19.31 -19.65 -0.31
CA TRP A 507 -19.86 -18.31 -0.09
C TRP A 507 -19.93 -17.49 -1.38
N CYS A 508 -18.90 -17.53 -2.24
CA CYS A 508 -18.89 -16.83 -3.51
C CYS A 508 -20.01 -17.31 -4.45
N ILE A 509 -20.27 -18.62 -4.50
CA ILE A 509 -21.36 -19.18 -5.30
C ILE A 509 -22.71 -18.71 -4.76
N ASP A 510 -22.93 -18.84 -3.45
CA ASP A 510 -24.18 -18.46 -2.81
C ASP A 510 -24.44 -16.94 -2.97
N PHE A 511 -23.41 -16.11 -2.84
CA PHE A 511 -23.50 -14.67 -3.07
C PHE A 511 -23.82 -14.33 -4.53
N ALA A 512 -23.13 -14.96 -5.50
CA ALA A 512 -23.41 -14.74 -6.92
C ALA A 512 -24.85 -15.11 -7.29
N VAL A 513 -25.34 -16.24 -6.78
CA VAL A 513 -26.73 -16.69 -6.93
C VAL A 513 -27.71 -15.67 -6.35
N ALA A 514 -27.48 -15.20 -5.12
CA ALA A 514 -28.36 -14.23 -4.48
C ALA A 514 -28.40 -12.89 -5.25
N GLN A 515 -27.26 -12.46 -5.81
CA GLN A 515 -27.21 -11.25 -6.63
C GLN A 515 -27.87 -11.43 -8.01
N LEU A 516 -27.77 -12.61 -8.63
CA LEU A 516 -28.50 -12.92 -9.85
C LEU A 516 -30.01 -12.78 -9.65
N GLU A 517 -30.54 -13.39 -8.59
CA GLU A 517 -31.96 -13.34 -8.24
C GLU A 517 -32.42 -11.89 -7.97
N LYS A 518 -31.65 -11.13 -7.17
CA LYS A 518 -31.96 -9.73 -6.85
C LYS A 518 -31.92 -8.80 -8.08
N VAL A 519 -30.93 -8.96 -8.96
CA VAL A 519 -30.81 -8.18 -10.20
C VAL A 519 -31.90 -8.55 -11.21
N GLN A 520 -32.27 -9.83 -11.29
CA GLN A 520 -33.39 -10.28 -12.13
C GLN A 520 -34.72 -9.61 -11.73
N ASP A 521 -34.97 -9.49 -10.43
CA ASP A 521 -36.21 -8.91 -9.91
C ASP A 521 -36.25 -7.38 -10.04
N SER A 522 -35.15 -6.71 -9.69
CA SER A 522 -35.11 -5.25 -9.50
C SER A 522 -34.42 -4.45 -10.62
N PHE A 523 -33.62 -5.10 -11.47
CA PHE A 523 -32.76 -4.45 -12.49
C PHE A 523 -32.83 -5.23 -13.83
N LYS A 524 -34.04 -5.39 -14.37
CA LYS A 524 -34.33 -6.28 -15.51
C LYS A 524 -33.51 -6.02 -16.77
N ASP A 525 -33.19 -4.77 -17.07
CA ASP A 525 -32.42 -4.43 -18.28
C ASP A 525 -30.94 -4.78 -18.12
N ASP A 526 -30.36 -4.53 -16.94
CA ASP A 526 -29.02 -5.01 -16.60
C ASP A 526 -28.97 -6.53 -16.56
N TYR A 527 -29.98 -7.19 -15.99
CA TYR A 527 -30.08 -8.65 -16.02
C TYR A 527 -30.03 -9.20 -17.45
N LYS A 528 -30.86 -8.66 -18.36
CA LYS A 528 -30.86 -9.05 -19.78
C LYS A 528 -29.51 -8.82 -20.45
N ARG A 529 -28.86 -7.67 -20.17
CA ARG A 529 -27.53 -7.35 -20.70
C ARG A 529 -26.50 -8.36 -20.20
N VAL A 530 -26.44 -8.60 -18.89
CA VAL A 530 -25.46 -9.47 -18.26
C VAL A 530 -25.66 -10.92 -18.72
N VAL A 531 -26.89 -11.44 -18.71
CA VAL A 531 -27.18 -12.80 -19.22
C VAL A 531 -26.88 -12.90 -20.71
N GLY A 532 -27.23 -11.88 -21.50
CA GLY A 532 -26.92 -11.83 -22.93
C GLY A 532 -25.41 -11.76 -23.22
N LYS A 533 -24.62 -11.07 -22.39
CA LYS A 533 -23.17 -11.01 -22.55
C LYS A 533 -22.49 -12.30 -22.09
N THR A 534 -22.88 -12.82 -20.93
CA THR A 534 -22.23 -13.98 -20.30
C THR A 534 -22.74 -15.32 -20.82
N GLN A 535 -23.85 -15.31 -21.58
CA GLN A 535 -24.57 -16.50 -22.07
C GLN A 535 -24.94 -17.46 -20.92
N LEU A 536 -25.23 -16.91 -19.74
CA LEU A 536 -25.55 -17.68 -18.54
C LEU A 536 -26.88 -18.43 -18.70
N THR A 537 -26.91 -19.69 -18.24
CA THR A 537 -28.11 -20.53 -18.27
C THR A 537 -28.56 -20.94 -16.86
N ASP A 538 -29.86 -21.16 -16.65
CA ASP A 538 -30.41 -21.65 -15.39
C ASP A 538 -29.83 -23.02 -14.98
N GLY A 539 -29.45 -23.83 -15.99
CA GLY A 539 -28.78 -25.10 -15.80
C GLY A 539 -27.41 -24.96 -15.15
N GLU A 540 -26.60 -23.98 -15.56
CA GLU A 540 -25.32 -23.65 -14.92
C GLU A 540 -25.54 -23.26 -13.45
N VAL A 541 -26.46 -22.32 -13.20
CA VAL A 541 -26.77 -21.83 -11.84
C VAL A 541 -27.19 -23.00 -10.92
N SER A 542 -27.99 -23.93 -11.44
CA SER A 542 -28.41 -25.13 -10.71
C SER A 542 -27.24 -26.05 -10.35
N GLN A 543 -26.23 -26.18 -11.22
CA GLN A 543 -25.02 -26.95 -10.91
C GLN A 543 -24.15 -26.24 -9.86
N TRP A 544 -24.05 -24.91 -9.90
CA TRP A 544 -23.31 -24.15 -8.90
C TRP A 544 -23.92 -24.35 -7.51
N LYS A 545 -25.26 -24.20 -7.40
CA LYS A 545 -26.01 -24.48 -6.16
C LYS A 545 -25.73 -25.89 -5.62
N LYS A 546 -25.58 -26.88 -6.49
CA LYS A 546 -25.25 -28.27 -6.09
C LYS A 546 -23.85 -28.37 -5.49
N VAL A 547 -22.85 -27.67 -6.04
CA VAL A 547 -21.49 -27.60 -5.49
C VAL A 547 -21.51 -26.95 -4.12
N ALA A 548 -22.06 -25.73 -4.01
CA ALA A 548 -22.12 -24.98 -2.76
C ALA A 548 -22.80 -25.77 -1.63
N LYS A 549 -23.98 -26.35 -1.90
CA LYS A 549 -24.73 -27.16 -0.92
C LYS A 549 -23.97 -28.39 -0.40
N ASN A 550 -23.02 -28.91 -1.17
CA ASN A 550 -22.35 -30.17 -0.88
C ASN A 550 -20.83 -30.02 -0.71
N MET A 551 -20.35 -28.81 -0.40
CA MET A 551 -18.93 -28.57 -0.11
C MET A 551 -18.49 -29.33 1.16
N TYR A 552 -17.24 -29.78 1.17
CA TYR A 552 -16.60 -30.43 2.30
C TYR A 552 -15.80 -29.43 3.13
N PHE A 553 -15.92 -29.52 4.46
CA PHE A 553 -15.15 -28.76 5.42
C PHE A 553 -14.46 -29.74 6.38
N PRO A 554 -13.12 -29.78 6.43
CA PRO A 554 -12.45 -30.67 7.37
C PRO A 554 -12.64 -30.14 8.79
N TYR A 555 -13.04 -31.03 9.71
CA TYR A 555 -13.37 -30.69 11.09
C TYR A 555 -12.80 -31.76 12.04
N SER A 556 -12.24 -31.32 13.17
CA SER A 556 -11.78 -32.18 14.25
C SER A 556 -12.78 -32.13 15.39
N GLU A 557 -13.51 -33.24 15.60
CA GLU A 557 -14.43 -33.38 16.74
C GLU A 557 -13.69 -33.34 18.08
N GLU A 558 -12.47 -33.89 18.13
CA GLU A 558 -11.64 -33.92 19.34
C GLU A 558 -11.24 -32.51 19.79
N ASN A 559 -10.82 -31.66 18.85
CA ASN A 559 -10.38 -30.29 19.15
C ASN A 559 -11.53 -29.27 19.04
N GLY A 560 -12.67 -29.64 18.47
CA GLY A 560 -13.81 -28.76 18.24
C GLY A 560 -13.53 -27.64 17.23
N VAL A 561 -12.62 -27.85 16.28
CA VAL A 561 -12.19 -26.84 15.30
C VAL A 561 -12.22 -27.36 13.86
N PHE A 562 -12.50 -26.46 12.92
CA PHE A 562 -12.20 -26.66 11.51
C PHE A 562 -10.69 -26.77 11.33
N LEU A 563 -10.26 -27.76 10.55
CA LEU A 563 -8.85 -27.95 10.24
C LEU A 563 -8.44 -27.03 9.11
N GLN A 564 -7.26 -26.41 9.20
CA GLN A 564 -6.74 -25.56 8.15
C GLN A 564 -6.68 -26.29 6.80
N GLN A 565 -6.36 -27.59 6.81
CA GLN A 565 -6.44 -28.50 5.67
C GLN A 565 -6.59 -29.96 6.12
N ASP A 566 -6.94 -30.87 5.20
CA ASP A 566 -6.85 -32.32 5.47
C ASP A 566 -5.39 -32.69 5.84
N GLY A 567 -5.20 -33.44 6.92
CA GLY A 567 -3.87 -33.89 7.40
C GLY A 567 -3.12 -32.92 8.31
N PHE A 568 -3.69 -31.75 8.67
CA PHE A 568 -3.01 -30.79 9.56
C PHE A 568 -2.61 -31.40 10.90
N LEU A 569 -3.48 -32.24 11.50
CA LEU A 569 -3.24 -32.87 12.79
C LEU A 569 -2.17 -33.98 12.77
N ASP A 570 -1.76 -34.45 11.59
CA ASP A 570 -0.69 -35.45 11.46
C ASP A 570 0.70 -34.84 11.68
N LYS A 571 0.79 -33.51 11.71
CA LYS A 571 2.02 -32.76 11.95
C LYS A 571 2.46 -32.87 13.41
N GLN A 572 3.74 -32.64 13.65
CA GLN A 572 4.26 -32.50 15.00
C GLN A 572 3.85 -31.13 15.57
N LEU A 573 2.73 -31.09 16.28
CA LEU A 573 2.13 -29.86 16.84
C LEU A 573 2.97 -29.32 18.02
N ILE A 574 4.01 -28.55 17.71
CA ILE A 574 4.84 -27.79 18.65
C ILE A 574 4.50 -26.30 18.48
N THR A 575 4.27 -25.60 19.59
CA THR A 575 3.89 -24.18 19.55
C THR A 575 5.09 -23.28 19.24
N VAL A 576 4.83 -22.07 18.72
CA VAL A 576 5.87 -21.06 18.46
C VAL A 576 6.61 -20.65 19.74
N SER A 577 5.96 -20.76 20.91
CA SER A 577 6.59 -20.47 22.20
C SER A 577 7.75 -21.41 22.54
N GLU A 578 7.73 -22.62 22.00
CA GLU A 578 8.76 -23.65 22.17
C GLU A 578 9.83 -23.60 21.06
N LEU A 579 9.61 -22.79 20.01
CA LEU A 579 10.56 -22.60 18.92
C LEU A 579 11.69 -21.66 19.35
N PRO A 580 12.97 -22.08 19.31
CA PRO A 580 14.08 -21.22 19.71
C PRO A 580 14.15 -19.93 18.89
N SER A 581 14.30 -18.78 19.54
CA SER A 581 14.40 -17.46 18.88
C SER A 581 15.56 -17.40 17.86
N ALA A 582 16.64 -18.15 18.10
CA ALA A 582 17.76 -18.29 17.17
C ALA A 582 17.36 -18.91 15.82
N GLN A 583 16.23 -19.61 15.73
CA GLN A 583 15.69 -20.21 14.50
C GLN A 583 14.66 -19.32 13.79
N ARG A 584 14.32 -18.14 14.33
CA ARG A 584 13.34 -17.21 13.75
C ARG A 584 14.01 -15.99 13.08
N PRO A 585 13.46 -15.43 11.98
CA PRO A 585 12.31 -15.94 11.24
C PRO A 585 12.66 -17.23 10.47
N ILE A 586 11.70 -18.14 10.32
CA ILE A 586 11.94 -19.47 9.76
C ILE A 586 12.15 -19.41 8.24
N ASN A 587 11.55 -18.46 7.52
CA ASN A 587 11.81 -18.24 6.08
C ASN A 587 13.28 -17.96 5.73
N GLN A 588 14.06 -17.41 6.66
CA GLN A 588 15.48 -17.09 6.47
C GLN A 588 16.41 -18.17 6.99
N LYS A 589 15.92 -19.10 7.82
CA LYS A 589 16.77 -20.00 8.63
C LYS A 589 16.50 -21.48 8.41
N TRP A 590 15.34 -21.83 7.88
CA TRP A 590 14.94 -23.21 7.62
C TRP A 590 14.90 -23.49 6.12
N SER A 591 15.10 -24.75 5.75
CA SER A 591 14.80 -25.21 4.40
C SER A 591 13.28 -25.22 4.18
N TRP A 592 12.86 -24.94 2.94
CA TRP A 592 11.43 -24.83 2.61
C TRP A 592 10.64 -26.09 2.97
N ASP A 593 11.18 -27.29 2.71
CA ASP A 593 10.54 -28.57 3.05
C ASP A 593 10.27 -28.72 4.57
N ARG A 594 11.12 -28.12 5.41
CA ARG A 594 10.97 -28.14 6.87
C ARG A 594 9.86 -27.20 7.31
N ILE A 595 9.74 -26.04 6.67
CA ILE A 595 8.63 -25.11 6.89
C ILE A 595 7.32 -25.82 6.53
N LEU A 596 7.21 -26.39 5.33
CA LEU A 596 5.97 -27.02 4.83
C LEU A 596 5.47 -28.18 5.69
N ARG A 597 6.34 -29.06 6.20
CA ARG A 597 5.90 -30.17 7.06
C ARG A 597 5.70 -29.79 8.53
N SER A 598 6.08 -28.58 8.94
CA SER A 598 5.91 -28.08 10.30
C SER A 598 4.45 -27.66 10.57
N PRO A 599 4.05 -27.44 11.84
CA PRO A 599 2.72 -26.90 12.15
C PRO A 599 2.66 -25.37 12.02
N TYR A 600 3.77 -24.70 11.68
CA TYR A 600 3.85 -23.24 11.78
C TYR A 600 3.11 -22.54 10.66
N ILE A 601 2.38 -21.51 11.04
CA ILE A 601 1.48 -20.75 10.17
C ILE A 601 2.10 -19.38 9.88
N LYS A 602 2.29 -19.05 8.60
CA LYS A 602 2.85 -17.76 8.17
C LYS A 602 1.96 -16.59 8.60
N GLN A 603 0.65 -16.72 8.33
CA GLN A 603 -0.37 -15.69 8.54
C GLN A 603 -1.77 -16.28 8.74
N ALA A 604 -2.73 -15.46 9.15
CA ALA A 604 -4.11 -15.90 9.38
C ALA A 604 -4.68 -16.63 8.15
N ASP A 605 -5.19 -17.85 8.36
CA ASP A 605 -5.81 -18.70 7.32
C ASP A 605 -7.23 -19.08 7.74
N VAL A 606 -7.39 -20.03 8.67
CA VAL A 606 -8.70 -20.27 9.31
C VAL A 606 -9.17 -19.00 10.00
N LEU A 607 -8.28 -18.33 10.73
CA LEU A 607 -8.58 -17.05 11.38
C LEU A 607 -8.89 -15.92 10.38
N GLN A 608 -8.46 -16.01 9.11
CA GLN A 608 -8.88 -15.07 8.07
C GLN A 608 -10.36 -15.26 7.72
N GLY A 609 -10.81 -16.50 7.58
CA GLY A 609 -12.22 -16.81 7.32
C GLY A 609 -13.13 -16.40 8.47
N PHE A 610 -12.72 -16.65 9.71
CA PHE A 610 -13.45 -16.19 10.89
C PHE A 610 -13.52 -14.66 11.00
N TYR A 611 -12.53 -13.93 10.48
CA TYR A 611 -12.59 -12.47 10.39
C TYR A 611 -13.57 -12.00 9.30
N PHE A 612 -13.52 -12.58 8.09
CA PHE A 612 -14.43 -12.20 6.99
C PHE A 612 -15.90 -12.52 7.29
N PHE A 613 -16.14 -13.64 7.95
CA PHE A 613 -17.47 -14.20 8.20
C PHE A 613 -17.77 -14.30 9.70
N GLU A 614 -17.28 -13.32 10.48
CA GLU A 614 -17.41 -13.31 11.95
C GLU A 614 -18.87 -13.52 12.41
N ASP A 615 -19.84 -12.96 11.69
CA ASP A 615 -21.27 -13.06 11.98
C ASP A 615 -21.91 -14.42 11.63
N HIS A 616 -21.17 -15.33 10.99
CA HIS A 616 -21.62 -16.69 10.73
C HIS A 616 -21.28 -17.67 11.86
N PHE A 617 -20.47 -17.26 12.83
CA PHE A 617 -19.97 -18.12 13.91
C PHE A 617 -20.30 -17.53 15.28
N SER A 618 -20.42 -18.40 16.27
CA SER A 618 -20.53 -17.99 17.67
C SER A 618 -19.19 -17.47 18.22
N VAL A 619 -19.26 -16.66 19.27
CA VAL A 619 -18.05 -16.20 20.00
C VAL A 619 -17.26 -17.39 20.58
N GLU A 620 -17.95 -18.47 20.98
CA GLU A 620 -17.30 -19.69 21.47
C GLU A 620 -16.49 -20.38 20.35
N GLU A 621 -17.05 -20.49 19.15
CA GLU A 621 -16.31 -21.02 17.99
C GLU A 621 -15.12 -20.14 17.66
N LEU A 622 -15.30 -18.81 17.62
CA LEU A 622 -14.21 -17.87 17.38
C LEU A 622 -13.08 -18.07 18.40
N GLN A 623 -13.42 -18.21 19.69
CA GLN A 623 -12.45 -18.45 20.74
C GLN A 623 -11.70 -19.76 20.56
N LYS A 624 -12.40 -20.88 20.30
CA LYS A 624 -11.78 -22.19 20.11
C LYS A 624 -10.77 -22.20 18.96
N HIS A 625 -11.12 -21.58 17.83
CA HIS A 625 -10.23 -21.53 16.67
C HIS A 625 -9.05 -20.60 16.93
N PHE A 626 -9.28 -19.47 17.59
CA PHE A 626 -8.19 -18.55 17.97
C PHE A 626 -7.19 -19.24 18.92
N ASP A 627 -7.68 -19.91 19.96
CA ASP A 627 -6.86 -20.64 20.94
C ASP A 627 -6.06 -21.78 20.31
N PHE A 628 -6.59 -22.40 19.26
CA PHE A 628 -5.90 -23.46 18.55
C PHE A 628 -4.82 -22.94 17.58
N TYR A 629 -5.13 -21.93 16.77
CA TYR A 629 -4.26 -21.52 15.66
C TYR A 629 -3.24 -20.42 15.99
N GLU A 630 -3.57 -19.48 16.88
CA GLU A 630 -2.64 -18.39 17.22
C GLU A 630 -1.29 -18.91 17.77
N PRO A 631 -1.25 -19.93 18.65
CA PRO A 631 0.02 -20.45 19.18
C PRO A 631 0.95 -21.07 18.13
N PHE A 632 0.43 -21.44 16.95
CA PHE A 632 1.22 -21.95 15.82
C PHE A 632 1.62 -20.87 14.82
N THR A 633 1.15 -19.62 14.98
CA THR A 633 1.37 -18.55 14.00
C THR A 633 2.66 -17.78 14.28
N VAL A 634 3.58 -17.76 13.31
CA VAL A 634 4.88 -17.04 13.43
C VAL A 634 4.78 -15.56 13.07
N HIS A 635 3.73 -15.19 12.33
CA HIS A 635 3.46 -13.86 11.76
C HIS A 635 4.64 -13.36 10.89
N GLU A 636 5.07 -14.20 9.94
CA GLU A 636 6.14 -13.88 8.96
C GLU A 636 5.58 -13.26 7.68
N SER A 637 4.35 -12.73 7.77
CA SER A 637 3.74 -11.80 6.83
C SER A 637 3.27 -10.57 7.58
N SER A 638 3.47 -9.39 6.99
CA SER A 638 3.02 -8.12 7.54
C SER A 638 1.50 -8.03 7.69
N LEU A 639 0.74 -8.82 6.92
CA LEU A 639 -0.72 -8.90 6.99
C LEU A 639 -1.24 -9.67 8.21
N SER A 640 -0.41 -10.50 8.84
CA SER A 640 -0.85 -11.43 9.91
C SER A 640 -1.31 -10.74 11.21
N PRO A 641 -0.53 -9.82 11.83
CA PRO A 641 -0.83 -9.35 13.17
C PRO A 641 -2.16 -8.59 13.27
N CYS A 642 -2.59 -7.88 12.22
CA CYS A 642 -3.81 -7.07 12.29
C CYS A 642 -5.08 -7.91 12.49
N VAL A 643 -5.22 -9.02 11.77
CA VAL A 643 -6.37 -9.95 11.91
C VAL A 643 -6.40 -10.59 13.29
N HIS A 644 -5.22 -10.91 13.84
CA HIS A 644 -5.11 -11.44 15.20
C HIS A 644 -5.42 -10.37 16.25
N SER A 645 -5.05 -9.11 16.02
CA SER A 645 -5.40 -7.97 16.88
C SER A 645 -6.91 -7.78 16.97
N ILE A 646 -7.59 -7.80 15.82
CA ILE A 646 -9.05 -7.62 15.73
C ILE A 646 -9.78 -8.73 16.49
N GLN A 647 -9.40 -9.99 16.26
CA GLN A 647 -10.03 -11.13 16.94
C GLN A 647 -9.69 -11.18 18.43
N ALA A 648 -8.45 -10.89 18.82
CA ALA A 648 -8.09 -10.79 20.24
C ALA A 648 -8.90 -9.70 20.94
N ALA A 649 -9.13 -8.54 20.30
CA ALA A 649 -10.00 -7.50 20.84
C ALA A 649 -11.45 -7.98 20.96
N LYS A 650 -12.00 -8.66 19.95
CA LYS A 650 -13.35 -9.25 20.00
C LYS A 650 -13.51 -10.22 21.16
N LEU A 651 -12.47 -11.03 21.43
CA LEU A 651 -12.41 -12.04 22.50
C LEU A 651 -11.99 -11.50 23.89
N ASP A 652 -11.97 -10.17 24.08
CA ASP A 652 -11.58 -9.51 25.34
C ASP A 652 -10.13 -9.76 25.79
N ARG A 653 -9.25 -10.14 24.87
CA ARG A 653 -7.81 -10.37 25.10
C ARG A 653 -6.99 -9.12 24.83
N MET A 654 -7.31 -8.04 25.54
CA MET A 654 -6.81 -6.70 25.22
C MET A 654 -5.29 -6.55 25.30
N GLU A 655 -4.61 -7.28 26.19
CA GLU A 655 -3.14 -7.29 26.25
C GLU A 655 -2.53 -7.90 24.97
N GLN A 656 -3.09 -9.02 24.51
CA GLN A 656 -2.65 -9.70 23.29
C GLN A 656 -2.98 -8.85 22.05
N ALA A 657 -4.18 -8.28 21.99
CA ALA A 657 -4.59 -7.36 20.93
C ALA A 657 -3.64 -6.15 20.82
N TYR A 658 -3.27 -5.54 21.95
CA TYR A 658 -2.34 -4.41 21.97
C TYR A 658 -0.92 -4.81 21.52
N LYS A 659 -0.41 -5.99 21.90
CA LYS A 659 0.88 -6.51 21.40
C LYS A 659 0.87 -6.69 19.88
N PHE A 660 -0.21 -7.25 19.32
CA PHE A 660 -0.35 -7.37 17.87
C PHE A 660 -0.46 -6.02 17.18
N TYR A 661 -1.21 -5.09 17.75
CA TYR A 661 -1.31 -3.72 17.27
C TYR A 661 0.07 -3.03 17.21
N LEU A 662 0.90 -3.13 18.25
CA LEU A 662 2.24 -2.54 18.24
C LEU A 662 3.12 -3.15 17.14
N ARG A 663 3.02 -4.47 16.93
CA ARG A 663 3.77 -5.16 15.88
C ARG A 663 3.39 -4.68 14.47
N THR A 664 2.11 -4.47 14.17
CA THR A 664 1.69 -3.94 12.86
C THR A 664 1.93 -2.44 12.72
N SER A 665 1.65 -1.64 13.76
CA SER A 665 1.75 -0.17 13.70
C SER A 665 3.18 0.35 13.59
N ARG A 666 4.16 -0.42 14.07
CA ARG A 666 5.58 -0.04 14.04
C ARG A 666 6.44 -1.03 13.26
N LEU A 667 5.84 -1.83 12.39
CA LEU A 667 6.52 -2.86 11.62
C LEU A 667 7.75 -2.30 10.89
N ASP A 668 7.55 -1.22 10.13
CA ASP A 668 8.62 -0.56 9.38
C ASP A 668 9.47 0.35 10.28
N LEU A 669 8.85 1.12 11.18
CA LEU A 669 9.56 2.09 12.04
C LEU A 669 10.58 1.45 12.99
N ASP A 670 10.33 0.22 13.43
CA ASP A 670 11.22 -0.53 14.31
C ASP A 670 11.90 -1.72 13.56
N ASP A 671 11.71 -1.81 12.23
CA ASP A 671 12.25 -2.84 11.34
C ASP A 671 12.09 -4.28 11.87
N TYR A 672 10.87 -4.66 12.25
CA TYR A 672 10.57 -5.96 12.86
C TYR A 672 10.95 -7.15 11.96
N ASN A 673 10.81 -6.98 10.64
CA ASN A 673 11.09 -8.02 9.66
C ASN A 673 12.52 -7.98 9.12
N LYS A 674 13.29 -6.92 9.39
CA LYS A 674 14.63 -6.69 8.83
C LYS A 674 14.66 -6.60 7.31
N GLU A 675 13.71 -5.84 6.77
CA GLU A 675 13.48 -5.70 5.33
C GLU A 675 13.10 -4.26 4.96
N VAL A 676 13.19 -3.30 5.89
CA VAL A 676 12.78 -1.91 5.63
C VAL A 676 13.63 -1.25 4.56
N GLU A 677 14.91 -1.65 4.39
CA GLU A 677 15.78 -1.13 3.33
C GLU A 677 15.23 -1.39 1.92
N GLU A 678 14.44 -2.45 1.74
CA GLU A 678 13.82 -2.83 0.46
C GLU A 678 12.51 -2.06 0.18
N GLY A 679 12.05 -1.21 1.11
CA GLY A 679 10.80 -0.45 1.05
C GLY A 679 9.78 -0.83 2.13
N LEU A 680 8.80 0.05 2.35
CA LEU A 680 7.77 -0.03 3.40
C LEU A 680 6.68 -1.06 3.08
N HIS A 681 5.99 -1.59 4.09
CA HIS A 681 4.91 -2.58 3.89
C HIS A 681 3.54 -1.89 3.79
N ILE A 682 3.33 -1.12 2.72
CA ILE A 682 2.18 -0.23 2.50
C ILE A 682 0.83 -0.93 2.67
N THR A 683 0.61 -2.10 2.09
CA THR A 683 -0.69 -2.78 2.20
C THR A 683 -1.02 -3.19 3.64
N SER A 684 -0.01 -3.54 4.44
CA SER A 684 -0.19 -3.88 5.86
C SER A 684 -0.54 -2.69 6.75
N MET A 685 -0.24 -1.47 6.29
CA MET A 685 -0.59 -0.24 7.00
C MET A 685 -2.11 -0.05 7.10
N ALA A 686 -2.87 -0.58 6.14
CA ALA A 686 -4.33 -0.61 6.22
C ALA A 686 -4.79 -1.52 7.37
N GLY A 687 -4.11 -2.65 7.60
CA GLY A 687 -4.35 -3.53 8.74
C GLY A 687 -4.14 -2.85 10.10
N THR A 688 -3.21 -1.89 10.21
CA THR A 688 -3.05 -1.10 11.43
C THR A 688 -4.28 -0.24 11.72
N TRP A 689 -4.84 0.41 10.69
CA TRP A 689 -6.09 1.18 10.81
C TRP A 689 -7.26 0.26 11.20
N MET A 690 -7.38 -0.91 10.55
CA MET A 690 -8.42 -1.91 10.87
C MET A 690 -8.31 -2.38 12.32
N SER A 691 -7.11 -2.58 12.84
CA SER A 691 -6.89 -2.99 14.25
C SER A 691 -7.49 -2.01 15.25
N ILE A 692 -7.53 -0.71 14.93
CA ILE A 692 -8.15 0.30 15.79
C ILE A 692 -9.65 0.39 15.52
N VAL A 693 -10.08 0.47 14.27
CA VAL A 693 -11.49 0.73 13.95
C VAL A 693 -12.36 -0.52 14.13
N GLU A 694 -11.94 -1.64 13.56
CA GLU A 694 -12.66 -2.91 13.64
C GLU A 694 -12.25 -3.74 14.86
N GLY A 695 -11.02 -3.59 15.36
CA GLY A 695 -10.57 -4.24 16.59
C GLY A 695 -11.02 -3.48 17.83
N PHE A 696 -10.26 -2.46 18.24
CA PHE A 696 -10.55 -1.71 19.47
C PHE A 696 -11.88 -0.97 19.43
N GLY A 697 -12.26 -0.34 18.32
CA GLY A 697 -13.56 0.32 18.14
C GLY A 697 -14.72 -0.67 18.02
N GLY A 698 -14.45 -1.96 17.78
CA GLY A 698 -15.47 -2.98 17.56
C GLY A 698 -16.42 -2.65 16.40
N MET A 699 -15.98 -1.84 15.42
CA MET A 699 -16.86 -1.38 14.34
C MET A 699 -17.30 -2.55 13.45
N ARG A 700 -18.60 -2.73 13.27
CA ARG A 700 -19.21 -3.65 12.29
C ARG A 700 -20.36 -2.95 11.56
N VAL A 701 -20.79 -3.52 10.44
CA VAL A 701 -22.08 -3.18 9.83
C VAL A 701 -23.04 -4.33 10.11
N LYS A 702 -24.05 -4.11 10.96
CA LYS A 702 -25.09 -5.09 11.32
C LYS A 702 -26.44 -4.50 10.91
N ASN A 703 -27.29 -5.28 10.22
CA ASN A 703 -28.63 -4.84 9.82
C ASN A 703 -28.68 -3.46 9.14
N ASP A 704 -27.74 -3.18 8.22
CA ASP A 704 -27.59 -1.88 7.54
C ASP A 704 -27.26 -0.67 8.46
N GLN A 705 -26.94 -0.92 9.74
CA GLN A 705 -26.52 0.06 10.72
C GLN A 705 -25.05 -0.14 11.10
N LEU A 706 -24.38 0.94 11.51
CA LEU A 706 -23.08 0.82 12.16
C LEU A 706 -23.26 0.32 13.59
N SER A 707 -22.42 -0.63 13.99
CA SER A 707 -22.35 -1.19 15.33
C SER A 707 -20.97 -0.94 15.91
N PHE A 708 -20.90 -0.57 17.19
CA PHE A 708 -19.66 -0.35 17.93
C PHE A 708 -19.69 -1.09 19.26
N GLU A 709 -18.60 -1.81 19.54
CA GLU A 709 -18.33 -2.49 20.81
C GLU A 709 -16.93 -2.06 21.31
N PRO A 710 -16.74 -0.77 21.68
CA PRO A 710 -15.43 -0.20 21.87
C PRO A 710 -14.74 -0.69 23.14
N LYS A 711 -13.44 -0.99 23.02
CA LYS A 711 -12.54 -1.44 24.08
C LYS A 711 -11.24 -0.64 24.01
N ILE A 712 -10.63 -0.39 25.17
CA ILE A 712 -9.46 0.48 25.26
C ILE A 712 -8.29 -0.23 25.98
N PRO A 713 -7.11 -0.36 25.32
CA PRO A 713 -5.90 -0.90 25.97
C PRO A 713 -5.53 -0.15 27.25
N GLU A 714 -4.89 -0.82 28.21
CA GLU A 714 -4.45 -0.19 29.48
C GLU A 714 -3.50 0.99 29.25
N GLN A 715 -2.68 0.92 28.20
CA GLN A 715 -1.67 1.89 27.83
C GLN A 715 -2.26 3.21 27.32
N TRP A 716 -3.54 3.23 26.92
CA TRP A 716 -4.19 4.40 26.33
C TRP A 716 -5.16 5.04 27.32
N SER A 717 -5.06 6.37 27.43
CA SER A 717 -6.03 7.21 28.15
C SER A 717 -7.31 7.41 27.33
N SER A 718 -7.15 7.60 26.02
CA SER A 718 -8.24 7.68 25.07
C SER A 718 -7.77 7.42 23.65
N TYR A 719 -8.70 7.07 22.77
CA TYR A 719 -8.48 7.14 21.33
C TYR A 719 -9.71 7.67 20.60
N SER A 720 -9.54 8.24 19.42
CA SER A 720 -10.64 8.65 18.57
C SER A 720 -10.34 8.43 17.10
N PHE A 721 -11.38 8.13 16.33
CA PHE A 721 -11.30 7.92 14.89
C PHE A 721 -12.59 8.42 14.22
N LYS A 722 -12.54 8.61 12.90
CA LYS A 722 -13.70 9.01 12.09
C LYS A 722 -14.01 7.95 11.06
N VAL A 723 -15.30 7.77 10.77
CA VAL A 723 -15.79 6.94 9.66
C VAL A 723 -16.85 7.69 8.88
N ASN A 724 -16.74 7.66 7.55
CA ASN A 724 -17.77 8.14 6.64
C ASN A 724 -18.68 6.97 6.25
N PHE A 725 -19.89 6.94 6.79
CA PHE A 725 -20.88 5.92 6.47
C PHE A 725 -22.07 6.56 5.76
N ARG A 726 -22.21 6.29 4.46
CA ARG A 726 -23.33 6.79 3.64
C ARG A 726 -23.46 8.33 3.68
N ASN A 727 -22.31 9.03 3.58
CA ASN A 727 -22.16 10.49 3.69
C ASN A 727 -22.42 11.10 5.08
N ASN A 728 -22.51 10.26 6.12
CA ASN A 728 -22.55 10.69 7.52
C ASN A 728 -21.19 10.42 8.15
N ILE A 729 -20.53 11.47 8.64
CA ILE A 729 -19.23 11.35 9.30
C ILE A 729 -19.47 11.20 10.79
N ILE A 730 -19.12 10.06 11.35
CA ILE A 730 -19.18 9.81 12.78
C ILE A 730 -17.76 9.87 13.33
N LYS A 731 -17.54 10.73 14.31
CA LYS A 731 -16.34 10.69 15.15
C LYS A 731 -16.67 9.86 16.39
N VAL A 732 -15.90 8.81 16.62
CA VAL A 732 -15.98 7.95 17.80
C VAL A 732 -14.82 8.32 18.72
N SER A 733 -15.11 8.68 19.97
CA SER A 733 -14.10 8.99 20.98
C SER A 733 -14.28 8.05 22.17
N VAL A 734 -13.26 7.29 22.51
CA VAL A 734 -13.32 6.25 23.54
C VAL A 734 -12.39 6.60 24.69
N ARG A 735 -12.91 6.58 25.91
CA ARG A 735 -12.19 6.77 27.17
C ARG A 735 -12.48 5.59 28.11
N LYS A 736 -11.79 5.53 29.25
CA LYS A 736 -12.02 4.48 30.26
C LYS A 736 -13.46 4.47 30.81
N GLN A 737 -14.17 5.60 30.75
CA GLN A 737 -15.53 5.76 31.29
C GLN A 737 -16.64 5.49 30.27
N GLY A 738 -16.32 5.21 29.01
CA GLY A 738 -17.31 5.00 27.95
C GLY A 738 -16.90 5.61 26.60
N ALA A 739 -17.86 5.64 25.67
CA ALA A 739 -17.70 6.19 24.33
C ALA A 739 -18.55 7.44 24.12
N GLU A 740 -18.07 8.35 23.28
CA GLU A 740 -18.79 9.53 22.81
C GLU A 740 -18.80 9.54 21.29
N PHE A 741 -19.98 9.81 20.73
CA PHE A 741 -20.22 9.85 19.30
C PHE A 741 -20.61 11.26 18.88
N GLU A 742 -19.93 11.81 17.88
CA GLU A 742 -20.29 13.08 17.25
C GLU A 742 -20.66 12.82 15.79
N LEU A 743 -21.86 13.23 15.37
CA LEU A 743 -22.31 13.14 13.99
C LEU A 743 -22.10 14.48 13.27
N ARG A 744 -21.44 14.42 12.12
CA ARG A 744 -21.43 15.48 11.10
C ARG A 744 -22.16 14.97 9.87
N GLY A 745 -23.34 15.52 9.65
CA GLY A 745 -24.27 15.14 8.58
C GLY A 745 -25.50 16.04 8.64
N ASN A 746 -26.50 15.74 7.81
CA ASN A 746 -27.74 16.53 7.77
C ASN A 746 -28.87 15.87 8.55
N ASP A 747 -28.87 14.54 8.62
CA ASP A 747 -29.97 13.75 9.16
C ASP A 747 -29.56 13.04 10.45
N THR A 748 -30.56 12.62 11.24
CA THR A 748 -30.31 11.74 12.40
C THR A 748 -29.90 10.36 11.90
N LEU A 749 -28.93 9.75 12.58
CA LEU A 749 -28.44 8.41 12.25
C LEU A 749 -28.53 7.50 13.47
N THR A 750 -29.25 6.39 13.33
CA THR A 750 -29.30 5.33 14.35
C THR A 750 -28.09 4.40 14.20
N ILE A 751 -27.38 4.17 15.30
CA ILE A 751 -26.27 3.21 15.38
C ILE A 751 -26.53 2.21 16.52
N LEU A 752 -25.78 1.12 16.54
CA LEU A 752 -25.77 0.15 17.63
C LEU A 752 -24.54 0.38 18.52
N TYR A 753 -24.74 0.53 19.82
CA TYR A 753 -23.68 0.56 20.83
C TYR A 753 -23.89 -0.60 21.80
N ASN A 754 -22.97 -1.56 21.83
CA ASN A 754 -23.13 -2.81 22.58
C ASN A 754 -24.51 -3.47 22.32
N ASP A 755 -24.88 -3.55 21.04
CA ASP A 755 -26.17 -4.06 20.52
C ASP A 755 -27.43 -3.27 20.91
N ALA A 756 -27.30 -2.12 21.60
CA ALA A 756 -28.41 -1.21 21.88
C ALA A 756 -28.48 -0.07 20.85
N GLU A 757 -29.67 0.25 20.35
CA GLU A 757 -29.88 1.37 19.43
C GLU A 757 -29.71 2.73 20.12
N ILE A 758 -28.94 3.62 19.50
CA ILE A 758 -28.82 5.03 19.89
C ILE A 758 -28.93 5.94 18.67
N ASP A 759 -29.64 7.06 18.83
CA ASP A 759 -29.81 8.07 17.78
C ASP A 759 -28.78 9.18 17.91
N LEU A 760 -27.98 9.36 16.86
CA LEU A 760 -27.02 10.44 16.75
C LEU A 760 -27.65 11.64 16.03
N ARG A 761 -27.61 12.80 16.67
CA ARG A 761 -28.08 14.07 16.08
C ARG A 761 -26.90 14.93 15.63
N PRO A 762 -26.95 15.54 14.43
CA PRO A 762 -25.88 16.41 13.96
C PRO A 762 -25.51 17.51 14.96
N GLY A 763 -24.21 17.66 15.23
CA GLY A 763 -23.68 18.71 16.11
C GLY A 763 -23.95 18.50 17.62
N VAL A 764 -24.57 17.39 18.03
CA VAL A 764 -24.82 17.07 19.44
C VAL A 764 -24.00 15.83 19.84
N PRO A 765 -22.97 15.97 20.68
CA PRO A 765 -22.24 14.83 21.21
C PRO A 765 -23.16 13.90 22.02
N THR A 766 -23.12 12.60 21.71
CA THR A 766 -23.92 11.56 22.37
C THR A 766 -22.99 10.67 23.18
N LYS A 767 -23.15 10.66 24.51
CA LYS A 767 -22.37 9.82 25.43
C LYS A 767 -23.08 8.49 25.63
N ALA A 768 -22.33 7.39 25.54
CA ALA A 768 -22.77 6.04 25.82
C ALA A 768 -21.81 5.39 26.81
N SER A 769 -22.36 4.74 27.84
CA SER A 769 -21.62 4.12 28.95
C SER A 769 -22.08 2.70 29.20
#